data_AF-A0A4Q7ZDD3-F1
#
_entry.id   AF-A0A4Q7ZDD3-F1
#
_cell.length_a   1.000
_cell.length_b   1.000
_cell.length_c   1.000
_cell.angle_alpha   90.00
_cell.angle_beta   90.00
_cell.angle_gamma   90.00
#
_symmetry.space_group_name_H-M   'P 1'
#
loop_
_entity.id
_entity.type
_entity.pdbx_description
1 polymer ?
#
loop_
_entity_poly.entity_id
_entity_poly.type
_entity_poly.pdbx_seq_one_letter_code
_entity_poly.pdbx_strand_id
1 'polypeptide(L)'
;MTTSTPSKTDAFWQALACWIVTHPWTSILVSLLVTLAVSAGSAGYIYSTDHRAFFGKDNPQLLAFEKLQEDYTKTDTVLIAVAPKDGKVFSREFLAILQALTKESWQVPYSQRVESLTNFQHVKVDGDSIATEDLVTDAAALNDATLADVKQAALAEPFLVNSLVNPQGTVAGVRITLNMPGKEPLKEIPAVVDQVRKMTADMAKAHPGLDFHLAGQPIANKAYPEESQADGVRVWPWFLLTMMVMLTVLFRSLKAMLITLAACLLAVFGGAGFVGFFKFVVNDGVIVAPVMILSMAFADGIHVVVNWIQAVNNGMNKRDAMAESLALNMGPMTVTSVMTAVGFLTLLFNDSPPFQVMGLIVSAGVVFALLLTFFFTAPLLAVLPGEPPRKISPLMREDSPAVARFADFLIANHKVILTICLVLAATLSLFSLKNQINDDIVKYYTPQAKFRQDMEFVNANLTGIAEVNYSLPAGGPDDIADPAYLKQVDTFSQWLKTRPDVTQVNSVVDIVKRINQVMHGNDPAFYRIPDSRQEIAQYLLQYELSLPQGADLNYLIRFDRSESRVRVAVGTSSGQKIIALDESAQQWLKANAPKAMQVQGSSLNLMFANIGARSINGMFGGMLGSLMAESLFVMLVFRAFRLGLTSFIGNLIPIGAAFGFWGILNGNIDVGLTVVLGISFSVVVDDTIHFIAKYERARQVEGKDPADAVRYAFSHVGFALLSTTAVLGTGYAWLANSAIQLTVNTAIVTCATILIALVIDVFLLPCLFLVMDKRQVKA
;
A
#
# COMPACT_ATOMS: atom_id res chain seq x y z
N MET A 1 -57.91 -4.75 0.60
CA MET A 1 -56.94 -5.28 -0.38
C MET A 1 -57.30 -4.73 -1.76
N THR A 2 -56.87 -3.51 -2.06
CA THR A 2 -56.89 -2.95 -3.42
C THR A 2 -55.56 -3.33 -4.05
N THR A 3 -55.59 -4.28 -4.97
CA THR A 3 -54.43 -4.78 -5.69
C THR A 3 -53.94 -3.71 -6.68
N SER A 4 -52.95 -2.92 -6.27
CA SER A 4 -52.12 -2.21 -7.23
C SER A 4 -51.36 -3.25 -8.05
N THR A 5 -51.54 -3.25 -9.37
CA THR A 5 -50.76 -4.09 -10.28
C THR A 5 -49.26 -3.83 -10.06
N PRO A 6 -48.45 -4.87 -9.79
CA PRO A 6 -47.01 -4.69 -9.60
C PRO A 6 -46.39 -4.03 -10.84
N SER A 7 -45.35 -3.22 -10.65
CA SER A 7 -44.61 -2.67 -11.77
C SER A 7 -44.06 -3.81 -12.64
N LYS A 8 -43.84 -3.59 -13.94
CA LYS A 8 -43.26 -4.63 -14.83
C LYS A 8 -41.94 -5.20 -14.28
N THR A 9 -41.17 -4.36 -13.58
CA THR A 9 -39.92 -4.73 -12.94
C THR A 9 -40.14 -5.64 -11.72
N ASP A 10 -41.12 -5.36 -10.88
CA ASP A 10 -41.45 -6.21 -9.73
C ASP A 10 -41.94 -7.60 -10.18
N ALA A 11 -42.72 -7.64 -11.26
CA ALA A 11 -43.20 -8.91 -11.84
C ALA A 11 -42.03 -9.77 -12.37
N PHE A 12 -40.99 -9.16 -12.95
CA PHE A 12 -39.79 -9.87 -13.40
C PHE A 12 -39.03 -10.51 -12.23
N TRP A 13 -38.74 -9.74 -11.18
CA TRP A 13 -38.03 -10.25 -10.01
C TRP A 13 -38.80 -11.36 -9.31
N GLN A 14 -40.12 -11.23 -9.20
CA GLN A 14 -40.97 -12.25 -8.62
C GLN A 14 -40.98 -13.54 -9.46
N ALA A 15 -41.06 -13.43 -10.80
CA ALA A 15 -40.98 -14.59 -11.69
C ALA A 15 -39.62 -15.31 -11.58
N LEU A 16 -38.52 -14.54 -11.55
CA LEU A 16 -37.17 -15.09 -11.42
C LEU A 16 -36.95 -15.75 -10.06
N ALA A 17 -37.40 -15.13 -8.96
CA ALA A 17 -37.32 -15.70 -7.62
C ALA A 17 -38.07 -17.05 -7.53
N CYS A 18 -39.30 -17.11 -8.06
CA CYS A 18 -40.07 -18.35 -8.14
C CYS A 18 -39.36 -19.42 -8.98
N TRP A 19 -38.75 -19.03 -10.11
CA TRP A 19 -38.00 -19.96 -10.95
C TRP A 19 -36.79 -20.55 -10.22
N ILE A 20 -36.01 -19.73 -9.52
CA ILE A 20 -34.84 -20.17 -8.73
C ILE A 20 -35.24 -21.20 -7.67
N VAL A 21 -36.32 -20.94 -6.93
CA VAL A 21 -36.78 -21.82 -5.84
C VAL A 21 -37.42 -23.11 -6.37
N THR A 22 -38.04 -23.08 -7.56
CA THR A 22 -38.64 -24.27 -8.20
C THR A 22 -37.61 -25.12 -8.96
N HIS A 23 -36.52 -24.52 -9.45
CA HIS A 23 -35.41 -25.19 -10.13
C HIS A 23 -34.06 -25.01 -9.40
N PRO A 24 -33.98 -25.42 -8.11
CA PRO A 24 -32.84 -25.10 -7.25
C PRO A 24 -31.55 -25.78 -7.70
N TRP A 25 -31.61 -27.05 -8.10
CA TRP A 25 -30.41 -27.80 -8.53
C TRP A 25 -29.81 -27.26 -9.83
N THR A 26 -30.65 -26.82 -10.77
CA THR A 26 -30.19 -26.20 -12.02
C THR A 26 -29.50 -24.86 -11.72
N SER A 27 -30.09 -24.05 -10.85
CA SER A 27 -29.50 -22.77 -10.42
C SER A 27 -28.13 -22.97 -9.75
N ILE A 28 -28.05 -23.94 -8.84
CA ILE A 28 -26.81 -24.28 -8.12
C ILE A 28 -25.74 -24.80 -9.09
N LEU A 29 -26.10 -25.72 -9.99
CA LEU A 29 -25.15 -26.31 -10.92
C LEU A 29 -24.58 -25.27 -11.88
N VAL A 30 -25.43 -24.42 -12.46
CA VAL A 30 -25.00 -23.38 -13.41
C VAL A 30 -24.10 -22.37 -12.71
N SER A 31 -24.47 -21.88 -11.52
CA SER A 31 -23.65 -20.91 -10.79
C SER A 31 -22.29 -21.48 -10.38
N LEU A 32 -22.24 -22.74 -9.94
CA LEU A 32 -20.97 -23.43 -9.65
C LEU A 32 -20.12 -23.62 -10.89
N LEU A 33 -20.69 -24.07 -12.01
CA LEU A 33 -19.94 -24.26 -13.27
C LEU A 33 -19.36 -22.94 -13.78
N VAL A 34 -20.14 -21.86 -13.77
CA VAL A 34 -19.65 -20.53 -14.18
C VAL A 34 -18.54 -20.06 -13.24
N THR A 35 -18.73 -20.19 -11.93
CA THR A 35 -17.73 -19.74 -10.95
C THR A 35 -16.44 -20.56 -11.04
N LEU A 36 -16.53 -21.88 -11.17
CA LEU A 36 -15.37 -22.76 -11.31
C LEU A 36 -14.64 -22.54 -12.63
N ALA A 37 -15.38 -22.36 -13.74
CA ALA A 37 -14.79 -22.03 -15.03
C ALA A 37 -14.00 -20.73 -14.94
N VAL A 38 -14.53 -19.71 -14.24
CA VAL A 38 -13.82 -18.45 -14.09
C VAL A 38 -12.65 -18.54 -13.10
N SER A 39 -12.84 -19.27 -12.01
CA SER A 39 -11.79 -19.53 -11.01
C SER A 39 -10.58 -20.24 -11.60
N ALA A 40 -10.76 -21.06 -12.65
CA ALA A 40 -9.66 -21.70 -13.37
C ALA A 40 -8.68 -20.71 -14.01
N GLY A 41 -9.12 -19.47 -14.27
CA GLY A 41 -8.26 -18.38 -14.73
C GLY A 41 -7.15 -18.02 -13.75
N SER A 42 -7.27 -18.35 -12.46
CA SER A 42 -6.24 -18.10 -11.43
C SER A 42 -4.89 -18.77 -11.75
N ALA A 43 -4.89 -19.85 -12.55
CA ALA A 43 -3.66 -20.47 -13.05
C ALA A 43 -2.82 -19.55 -13.97
N GLY A 44 -3.42 -18.47 -14.48
CA GLY A 44 -2.76 -17.47 -15.33
C GLY A 44 -2.09 -16.32 -14.56
N TYR A 45 -2.04 -16.36 -13.23
CA TYR A 45 -1.41 -15.32 -12.41
C TYR A 45 0.08 -15.15 -12.69
N ILE A 46 0.49 -13.90 -12.91
CA ILE A 46 1.89 -13.51 -12.97
C ILE A 46 2.22 -12.81 -11.65
N TYR A 47 2.85 -13.51 -10.73
CA TYR A 47 3.25 -12.92 -9.45
C TYR A 47 4.62 -12.25 -9.56
N SER A 48 4.73 -11.01 -9.07
CA SER A 48 5.96 -10.24 -9.05
C SER A 48 6.30 -9.77 -7.64
N THR A 49 7.55 -9.99 -7.23
CA THR A 49 8.16 -9.39 -6.03
C THR A 49 8.95 -8.13 -6.35
N ASP A 50 8.98 -7.71 -7.62
CA ASP A 50 9.68 -6.52 -8.06
C ASP A 50 8.87 -5.27 -7.72
N HIS A 51 9.51 -4.30 -7.08
CA HIS A 51 8.92 -2.99 -6.77
C HIS A 51 8.50 -2.23 -8.04
N ARG A 52 9.11 -2.51 -9.21
CA ARG A 52 8.70 -1.91 -10.48
C ARG A 52 7.24 -2.20 -10.82
N ALA A 53 6.69 -3.32 -10.33
CA ALA A 53 5.28 -3.65 -10.55
C ALA A 53 4.30 -2.63 -9.93
N PHE A 54 4.76 -1.79 -8.99
CA PHE A 54 3.96 -0.70 -8.44
C PHE A 54 3.82 0.51 -9.37
N PHE A 55 4.47 0.53 -10.53
CA PHE A 55 4.49 1.68 -11.42
C PHE A 55 3.97 1.31 -12.82
N GLY A 56 3.13 2.18 -13.40
CA GLY A 56 2.73 2.05 -14.80
C GLY A 56 3.93 2.22 -15.75
N LYS A 57 3.87 1.62 -16.93
CA LYS A 57 4.95 1.65 -17.94
C LYS A 57 5.33 3.06 -18.38
N ASP A 58 4.37 3.98 -18.36
CA ASP A 58 4.55 5.37 -18.77
C ASP A 58 4.94 6.29 -17.59
N ASN A 59 5.20 5.75 -16.40
CA ASN A 59 5.55 6.55 -15.24
C ASN A 59 6.94 7.22 -15.44
N PRO A 60 7.04 8.55 -15.37
CA PRO A 60 8.27 9.24 -15.74
C PRO A 60 9.44 8.97 -14.79
N GLN A 61 9.17 8.67 -13.52
CA GLN A 61 10.20 8.33 -12.53
C GLN A 61 10.67 6.89 -12.73
N LEU A 62 9.79 5.96 -13.12
CA LEU A 62 10.20 4.62 -13.53
C LEU A 62 11.11 4.69 -14.75
N LEU A 63 10.71 5.42 -15.81
CA LEU A 63 11.52 5.58 -17.01
C LEU A 63 12.89 6.22 -16.72
N ALA A 64 12.93 7.22 -15.82
CA ALA A 64 14.18 7.82 -15.37
C ALA A 64 15.07 6.86 -14.58
N PHE A 65 14.47 5.98 -13.79
CA PHE A 65 15.18 4.96 -13.02
C PHE A 65 15.71 3.83 -13.89
N GLU A 66 14.91 3.39 -14.86
CA GLU A 66 15.32 2.39 -15.85
C GLU A 66 16.46 2.92 -16.72
N LYS A 67 16.35 4.16 -17.23
CA LYS A 67 17.45 4.80 -17.96
C LYS A 67 18.72 4.87 -17.13
N LEU A 68 18.64 5.30 -15.86
CA LEU A 68 19.79 5.30 -14.96
C LEU A 68 20.41 3.91 -14.81
N GLN A 69 19.60 2.86 -14.74
CA GLN A 69 20.05 1.47 -14.64
C GLN A 69 20.55 0.86 -15.96
N GLU A 70 20.26 1.48 -17.10
CA GLU A 70 20.82 1.13 -18.40
C GLU A 70 22.16 1.83 -18.64
N ASP A 71 22.27 3.10 -18.23
CA ASP A 71 23.47 3.92 -18.43
C ASP A 71 24.62 3.56 -17.47
N TYR A 72 24.29 3.06 -16.28
CA TYR A 72 25.25 2.68 -15.23
C TYR A 72 25.05 1.24 -14.79
N THR A 73 26.10 0.60 -14.29
CA THR A 73 26.02 -0.80 -13.79
C THR A 73 24.94 -0.93 -12.71
N LYS A 74 23.95 -1.81 -12.97
CA LYS A 74 22.91 -2.17 -11.99
C LYS A 74 23.58 -2.81 -10.77
N THR A 75 23.37 -2.22 -9.61
CA THR A 75 24.01 -2.65 -8.38
C THR A 75 22.97 -2.68 -7.26
N ASP A 76 22.40 -3.86 -7.03
CA ASP A 76 21.61 -4.09 -5.83
C ASP A 76 22.57 -4.19 -4.65
N THR A 77 22.22 -3.63 -3.49
CA THR A 77 23.13 -3.58 -2.36
C THR A 77 22.47 -4.12 -1.10
N VAL A 78 23.23 -4.93 -0.35
CA VAL A 78 22.95 -5.29 1.04
C VAL A 78 23.99 -4.61 1.93
N LEU A 79 23.54 -3.95 2.99
CA LEU A 79 24.41 -3.35 4.00
C LEU A 79 24.21 -4.09 5.32
N ILE A 80 25.31 -4.58 5.88
CA ILE A 80 25.37 -5.18 7.21
C ILE A 80 26.03 -4.15 8.12
N ALA A 81 25.24 -3.48 8.96
CA ALA A 81 25.75 -2.64 10.03
C ALA A 81 26.11 -3.51 11.24
N VAL A 82 27.34 -3.35 11.74
CA VAL A 82 27.90 -4.06 12.89
C VAL A 82 28.18 -3.05 13.98
N ALA A 83 27.50 -3.21 15.11
CA ALA A 83 27.57 -2.32 16.26
C ALA A 83 28.10 -3.07 17.49
N PRO A 84 29.35 -2.80 17.92
CA PRO A 84 29.85 -3.32 19.18
C PRO A 84 29.17 -2.63 20.36
N LYS A 85 28.73 -3.40 21.36
CA LYS A 85 28.03 -2.88 22.55
C LYS A 85 28.88 -1.93 23.41
N ASP A 86 30.20 -2.03 23.32
CA ASP A 86 31.14 -1.13 23.99
C ASP A 86 31.57 0.06 23.12
N GLY A 87 31.07 0.16 21.89
CA GLY A 87 31.33 1.24 20.94
C GLY A 87 32.73 1.20 20.29
N LYS A 88 33.52 0.14 20.45
CA LYS A 88 34.93 0.10 19.99
C LYS A 88 35.11 -0.58 18.63
N VAL A 89 34.81 0.15 17.55
CA VAL A 89 35.09 -0.31 16.17
C VAL A 89 36.59 -0.41 15.89
N PHE A 90 37.38 0.56 16.35
CA PHE A 90 38.82 0.59 16.10
C PHE A 90 39.58 -0.20 17.17
N SER A 91 39.31 -1.51 17.23
CA SER A 91 40.03 -2.48 18.07
C SER A 91 40.51 -3.66 17.22
N ARG A 92 41.59 -4.32 17.64
CA ARG A 92 42.16 -5.47 16.90
C ARG A 92 41.14 -6.59 16.74
N GLU A 93 40.40 -6.87 17.82
CA GLU A 93 39.34 -7.88 17.85
C GLU A 93 38.23 -7.53 16.86
N PHE A 94 37.67 -6.31 16.93
CA PHE A 94 36.59 -5.91 16.04
C PHE A 94 37.02 -5.89 14.57
N LEU A 95 38.19 -5.33 14.26
CA LEU A 95 38.71 -5.27 12.89
C LEU A 95 38.97 -6.67 12.32
N ALA A 96 39.43 -7.62 13.14
CA ALA A 96 39.61 -9.01 12.71
C ALA A 96 38.26 -9.68 12.40
N ILE A 97 37.23 -9.43 13.22
CA ILE A 97 35.87 -9.92 12.96
C ILE A 97 35.29 -9.27 11.69
N LEU A 98 35.48 -7.97 11.50
CA LEU A 98 35.03 -7.26 10.30
C LEU A 98 35.74 -7.76 9.03
N GLN A 99 37.04 -8.07 9.11
CA GLN A 99 37.81 -8.65 8.01
C GLN A 99 37.29 -10.05 7.66
N ALA A 100 37.01 -10.88 8.66
CA ALA A 100 36.40 -12.20 8.46
C ALA A 100 35.02 -12.11 7.81
N LEU A 101 34.15 -11.23 8.33
CA LEU A 101 32.82 -10.97 7.77
C LEU A 101 32.89 -10.46 6.32
N THR A 102 33.85 -9.58 6.02
CA THR A 102 34.10 -9.09 4.66
C THR A 102 34.47 -10.25 3.73
N LYS A 103 35.35 -11.15 4.16
CA LYS A 103 35.74 -12.34 3.39
C LYS A 103 34.58 -13.30 3.16
N GLU A 104 33.78 -13.57 4.19
CA GLU A 104 32.60 -14.44 4.08
C GLU A 104 31.51 -13.82 3.19
N SER A 105 31.36 -12.50 3.22
CA SER A 105 30.40 -11.77 2.39
C SER A 105 30.62 -11.96 0.88
N TRP A 106 31.86 -12.24 0.44
CA TRP A 106 32.15 -12.59 -0.95
C TRP A 106 31.52 -13.92 -1.39
N GLN A 107 31.14 -14.79 -0.44
CA GLN A 107 30.47 -16.06 -0.71
C GLN A 107 28.95 -15.92 -0.85
N VAL A 108 28.41 -14.71 -0.65
CA VAL A 108 26.98 -14.44 -0.88
C VAL A 108 26.69 -14.62 -2.37
N PRO A 109 25.62 -15.37 -2.75
CA PRO A 109 25.24 -15.53 -4.15
C PRO A 109 25.13 -14.20 -4.87
N TYR A 110 25.60 -14.14 -6.12
CA TYR A 110 25.60 -12.93 -6.96
C TYR A 110 26.44 -11.76 -6.44
N SER A 111 27.27 -11.96 -5.41
CA SER A 111 28.23 -10.95 -4.95
C SER A 111 29.20 -10.60 -6.07
N GLN A 112 29.17 -9.33 -6.48
CA GLN A 112 30.09 -8.75 -7.44
C GLN A 112 31.21 -7.98 -6.75
N ARG A 113 30.90 -7.31 -5.64
CA ARG A 113 31.85 -6.50 -4.88
C ARG A 113 31.45 -6.46 -3.41
N VAL A 114 32.43 -6.55 -2.52
CA VAL A 114 32.24 -6.36 -1.08
C VAL A 114 33.16 -5.26 -0.59
N GLU A 115 32.62 -4.34 0.19
CA GLU A 115 33.34 -3.18 0.72
C GLU A 115 33.11 -3.06 2.22
N SER A 116 34.18 -2.79 2.95
CA SER A 116 34.15 -2.48 4.37
C SER A 116 35.30 -1.52 4.71
N LEU A 117 35.39 -1.16 5.98
CA LEU A 117 36.54 -0.41 6.48
C LEU A 117 37.88 -1.15 6.22
N THR A 118 37.90 -2.48 6.24
CA THR A 118 39.15 -3.23 6.21
C THR A 118 39.77 -3.31 4.81
N ASN A 119 38.95 -3.49 3.78
CA ASN A 119 39.42 -3.63 2.39
C ASN A 119 39.26 -2.36 1.55
N PHE A 120 39.03 -1.22 2.22
CA PHE A 120 39.02 0.07 1.55
C PHE A 120 40.41 0.33 0.93
N GLN A 121 40.45 0.59 -0.37
CA GLN A 121 41.68 0.80 -1.11
C GLN A 121 42.29 2.17 -0.74
N HIS A 122 43.31 2.15 0.11
CA HIS A 122 44.08 3.32 0.45
C HIS A 122 45.14 3.55 -0.63
N VAL A 123 45.03 4.67 -1.33
CA VAL A 123 45.93 5.03 -2.44
C VAL A 123 47.25 5.56 -1.88
N LYS A 124 48.36 4.92 -2.24
CA LYS A 124 49.72 5.36 -1.94
C LYS A 124 50.51 5.57 -3.24
N VAL A 125 51.48 6.49 -3.20
CA VAL A 125 52.42 6.71 -4.31
C VAL A 125 53.53 5.67 -4.21
N ASP A 126 53.77 4.94 -5.29
CA ASP A 126 54.95 4.10 -5.48
C ASP A 126 55.74 4.58 -6.72
N GLY A 127 56.74 5.44 -6.50
CA GLY A 127 57.47 6.11 -7.58
C GLY A 127 56.58 7.00 -8.46
N ASP A 128 56.54 6.72 -9.76
CA ASP A 128 55.70 7.40 -10.76
C ASP A 128 54.33 6.72 -10.95
N SER A 129 53.99 5.75 -10.09
CA SER A 129 52.78 4.92 -10.21
C SER A 129 51.89 4.99 -8.97
N ILE A 130 50.61 4.69 -9.17
CA ILE A 130 49.62 4.59 -8.10
C ILE A 130 49.52 3.12 -7.67
N ALA A 131 49.76 2.87 -6.39
CA ALA A 131 49.49 1.58 -5.75
C ALA A 131 48.33 1.72 -4.76
N THR A 132 47.46 0.71 -4.73
CA THR A 132 46.36 0.60 -3.78
C THR A 132 46.60 -0.57 -2.84
N GLU A 133 46.40 -0.35 -1.54
CA GLU A 133 46.43 -1.41 -0.54
C GLU A 133 45.19 -1.34 0.36
N ASP A 134 44.80 -2.48 0.93
CA ASP A 134 43.73 -2.55 1.92
C ASP A 134 44.09 -1.71 3.15
N LEU A 135 43.17 -0.85 3.60
CA LEU A 135 43.34 -0.02 4.80
C LEU A 135 43.71 -0.84 6.05
N VAL A 136 43.25 -2.09 6.12
CA VAL A 136 43.62 -3.06 7.15
C VAL A 136 44.04 -4.38 6.51
N THR A 137 45.35 -4.60 6.37
CA THR A 137 45.92 -5.83 5.77
C THR A 137 45.88 -7.02 6.74
N ASP A 138 46.35 -6.85 7.98
CA ASP A 138 46.30 -7.86 9.04
C ASP A 138 45.85 -7.20 10.36
N ALA A 139 44.57 -7.36 10.69
CA ALA A 139 43.99 -6.78 11.89
C ALA A 139 44.62 -7.30 13.20
N ALA A 140 45.11 -8.55 13.21
CA ALA A 140 45.70 -9.17 14.40
C ALA A 140 47.11 -8.64 14.68
N ALA A 141 47.84 -8.19 13.65
CA ALA A 141 49.19 -7.64 13.75
C ALA A 141 49.24 -6.14 14.09
N LEU A 142 48.10 -5.43 14.10
CA LEU A 142 48.07 -4.00 14.39
C LEU A 142 48.51 -3.69 15.84
N ASN A 143 49.36 -2.68 16.00
CA ASN A 143 49.69 -2.06 17.28
C ASN A 143 48.87 -0.77 17.51
N ASP A 144 48.95 -0.19 18.71
CA ASP A 144 48.11 0.94 19.10
C ASP A 144 48.36 2.20 18.26
N ALA A 145 49.59 2.41 17.78
CA ALA A 145 49.91 3.51 16.87
C ALA A 145 49.26 3.30 15.50
N THR A 146 49.42 2.11 14.91
CA THR A 146 48.80 1.78 13.62
C THR A 146 47.28 1.77 13.68
N LEU A 147 46.66 1.42 14.82
CA LEU A 147 45.22 1.53 15.03
C LEU A 147 44.75 2.99 15.02
N ALA A 148 45.52 3.89 15.62
CA ALA A 148 45.24 5.32 15.60
C ALA A 148 45.33 5.88 14.17
N ASP A 149 46.33 5.44 13.39
CA ASP A 149 46.49 5.82 11.98
C ASP A 149 45.31 5.32 11.12
N VAL A 150 44.91 4.05 11.28
CA VAL A 150 43.73 3.48 10.60
C VAL A 150 42.47 4.27 10.96
N LYS A 151 42.30 4.60 12.25
CA LYS A 151 41.16 5.41 12.70
C LYS A 151 41.15 6.79 12.06
N GLN A 152 42.30 7.47 12.05
CA GLN A 152 42.41 8.80 11.47
C GLN A 152 42.16 8.76 9.95
N ALA A 153 42.75 7.80 9.25
CA ALA A 153 42.56 7.62 7.81
C ALA A 153 41.09 7.33 7.47
N ALA A 154 40.46 6.39 8.18
CA ALA A 154 39.05 6.04 7.97
C ALA A 154 38.10 7.21 8.22
N LEU A 155 38.32 7.96 9.32
CA LEU A 155 37.46 9.08 9.70
C LEU A 155 37.74 10.37 8.90
N ALA A 156 38.83 10.42 8.14
CA ALA A 156 39.12 11.50 7.21
C ALA A 156 38.61 11.22 5.78
N GLU A 157 38.23 9.97 5.47
CA GLU A 157 37.92 9.53 4.12
C GLU A 157 36.43 9.74 3.76
N PRO A 158 36.10 10.64 2.82
CA PRO A 158 34.72 10.95 2.47
C PRO A 158 33.90 9.77 1.92
N PHE A 159 34.55 8.75 1.35
CA PHE A 159 33.88 7.54 0.87
C PHE A 159 33.51 6.56 2.01
N LEU A 160 34.16 6.66 3.17
CA LEU A 160 33.94 5.80 4.34
C LEU A 160 33.03 6.44 5.39
N VAL A 161 33.26 7.70 5.74
CA VAL A 161 32.50 8.39 6.81
C VAL A 161 31.03 8.52 6.41
N ASN A 162 30.15 8.25 7.38
CA ASN A 162 28.71 8.04 7.23
C ASN A 162 28.35 6.82 6.37
N SER A 163 29.17 6.40 5.41
CA SER A 163 28.88 5.32 4.45
C SER A 163 29.08 3.91 5.02
N LEU A 164 30.24 3.66 5.62
CA LEU A 164 30.69 2.39 6.17
C LEU A 164 31.24 2.54 7.60
N VAL A 165 31.41 3.76 8.09
CA VAL A 165 31.72 4.06 9.49
C VAL A 165 31.04 5.36 9.90
N ASN A 166 30.47 5.43 11.08
CA ASN A 166 29.87 6.67 11.57
C ASN A 166 30.94 7.67 12.06
N PRO A 167 30.65 8.99 12.15
CA PRO A 167 31.65 9.98 12.52
C PRO A 167 32.28 9.75 13.90
N GLN A 168 31.53 9.11 14.81
CA GLN A 168 32.00 8.76 16.15
C GLN A 168 32.94 7.54 16.17
N GLY A 169 32.96 6.74 15.10
CA GLY A 169 33.76 5.53 15.02
C GLY A 169 33.26 4.41 15.95
N THR A 170 31.94 4.30 16.11
CA THR A 170 31.25 3.34 16.98
C THR A 170 30.39 2.33 16.24
N VAL A 171 30.14 2.50 14.95
CA VAL A 171 29.45 1.53 14.07
C VAL A 171 30.23 1.39 12.78
N ALA A 172 30.38 0.16 12.27
CA ALA A 172 30.98 -0.12 10.97
C ALA A 172 30.02 -0.91 10.07
N GLY A 173 30.19 -0.80 8.75
CA GLY A 173 29.37 -1.46 7.75
C GLY A 173 30.18 -2.41 6.85
N VAL A 174 29.53 -3.49 6.43
CA VAL A 174 29.95 -4.30 5.27
C VAL A 174 28.89 -4.18 4.19
N ARG A 175 29.27 -3.68 3.02
CA ARG A 175 28.41 -3.48 1.87
C ARG A 175 28.68 -4.58 0.85
N ILE A 176 27.63 -5.24 0.41
CA ILE A 176 27.65 -6.31 -0.57
C ILE A 176 26.88 -5.81 -1.79
N THR A 177 27.59 -5.57 -2.87
CA THR A 177 27.04 -5.21 -4.17
C THR A 177 26.79 -6.48 -4.96
N LEU A 178 25.56 -6.62 -5.43
CA LEU A 178 25.03 -7.81 -6.08
C LEU A 178 24.72 -7.51 -7.54
N ASN A 179 25.03 -8.47 -8.41
CA ASN A 179 24.62 -8.47 -9.81
C ASN A 179 23.67 -9.66 -10.04
N MET A 180 22.40 -9.47 -9.69
CA MET A 180 21.36 -10.49 -9.86
C MET A 180 20.81 -10.44 -11.30
N PRO A 181 20.68 -11.60 -11.98
CA PRO A 181 20.15 -11.65 -13.35
C PRO A 181 18.69 -11.17 -13.48
N GLY A 182 17.90 -11.19 -12.40
CA GLY A 182 16.50 -10.80 -12.39
C GLY A 182 15.59 -11.78 -13.15
N LYS A 183 16.06 -13.01 -13.41
CA LYS A 183 15.32 -14.01 -14.20
C LYS A 183 14.39 -14.84 -13.33
N GLU A 184 14.83 -15.17 -12.12
CA GLU A 184 14.04 -15.90 -11.13
C GLU A 184 14.06 -15.17 -9.77
N PRO A 185 13.49 -13.95 -9.63
CA PRO A 185 13.55 -13.16 -8.40
C PRO A 185 13.05 -13.91 -7.16
N LEU A 186 12.07 -14.80 -7.33
CA LEU A 186 11.51 -15.66 -6.28
C LEU A 186 12.51 -16.69 -5.71
N LYS A 187 13.62 -16.95 -6.40
CA LYS A 187 14.72 -17.81 -5.95
C LYS A 187 15.98 -17.00 -5.63
N GLU A 188 16.30 -16.04 -6.49
CA GLU A 188 17.50 -15.19 -6.37
C GLU A 188 17.51 -14.40 -5.05
N ILE A 189 16.40 -13.73 -4.72
CA ILE A 189 16.32 -12.88 -3.52
C ILE A 189 16.41 -13.72 -2.24
N PRO A 190 15.64 -14.81 -2.06
CA PRO A 190 15.81 -15.67 -0.89
C PRO A 190 17.23 -16.23 -0.74
N ALA A 191 17.88 -16.66 -1.83
CA ALA A 191 19.23 -17.20 -1.78
C ALA A 191 20.25 -16.20 -1.20
N VAL A 192 20.17 -14.93 -1.60
CA VAL A 192 21.00 -13.85 -1.03
C VAL A 192 20.66 -13.62 0.43
N VAL A 193 19.39 -13.35 0.74
CA VAL A 193 18.98 -12.88 2.07
C VAL A 193 19.12 -13.98 3.12
N ASP A 194 18.82 -15.24 2.80
CA ASP A 194 19.02 -16.36 3.72
C ASP A 194 20.50 -16.57 4.04
N GLN A 195 21.38 -16.47 3.04
CA GLN A 195 22.81 -16.59 3.25
C GLN A 195 23.34 -15.46 4.16
N VAL A 196 22.92 -14.21 3.92
CA VAL A 196 23.32 -13.06 4.76
C VAL A 196 22.79 -13.19 6.19
N ARG A 197 21.51 -13.58 6.36
CA ARG A 197 20.91 -13.79 7.69
C ARG A 197 21.58 -14.92 8.45
N LYS A 198 21.90 -16.03 7.77
CA LYS A 198 22.64 -17.14 8.36
C LYS A 198 24.03 -16.70 8.81
N MET A 199 24.79 -16.06 7.93
CA MET A 199 26.14 -15.55 8.21
C MET A 199 26.14 -14.60 9.42
N THR A 200 25.23 -13.64 9.44
CA THR A 200 25.13 -12.69 10.57
C THR A 200 24.64 -13.34 11.87
N ALA A 201 23.77 -14.34 11.81
CA ALA A 201 23.35 -15.11 12.98
C ALA A 201 24.50 -15.96 13.56
N ASP A 202 25.30 -16.60 12.71
CA ASP A 202 26.47 -17.38 13.11
C ASP A 202 27.53 -16.47 13.77
N MET A 203 27.76 -15.28 13.20
CA MET A 203 28.65 -14.25 13.76
C MET A 203 28.14 -13.69 15.09
N ALA A 204 26.84 -13.40 15.21
CA ALA A 204 26.23 -12.94 16.46
C ALA A 204 26.34 -13.98 17.58
N LYS A 205 26.26 -15.27 17.22
CA LYS A 205 26.44 -16.38 18.17
C LYS A 205 27.90 -16.53 18.62
N ALA A 206 28.85 -16.35 17.71
CA ALA A 206 30.28 -16.40 18.01
C ALA A 206 30.76 -15.16 18.80
N HIS A 207 30.11 -14.01 18.59
CA HIS A 207 30.49 -12.72 19.18
C HIS A 207 29.28 -12.01 19.82
N PRO A 208 28.80 -12.44 21.01
CA PRO A 208 27.59 -11.89 21.65
C PRO A 208 27.65 -10.40 22.02
N GLY A 209 28.84 -9.80 21.97
CA GLY A 209 29.07 -8.37 22.17
C GLY A 209 28.76 -7.50 20.95
N LEU A 210 28.39 -8.09 19.81
CA LEU A 210 28.10 -7.40 18.56
C LEU A 210 26.61 -7.52 18.21
N ASP A 211 26.02 -6.41 17.79
CA ASP A 211 24.68 -6.36 17.21
C ASP A 211 24.78 -6.15 15.69
N PHE A 212 23.95 -6.88 14.94
CA PHE A 212 23.94 -6.87 13.48
C PHE A 212 22.59 -6.37 12.96
N HIS A 213 22.64 -5.40 12.05
CA HIS A 213 21.49 -4.77 11.43
C HIS A 213 21.58 -4.87 9.91
N LEU A 214 20.52 -5.38 9.27
CA LEU A 214 20.48 -5.62 7.84
C LEU A 214 19.64 -4.56 7.11
N ALA A 215 20.23 -3.94 6.11
CA ALA A 215 19.58 -2.97 5.24
C ALA A 215 19.83 -3.29 3.77
N GLY A 216 19.05 -2.68 2.87
CA GLY A 216 19.21 -2.81 1.42
C GLY A 216 17.97 -3.37 0.71
N GLN A 217 17.93 -3.17 -0.60
CA GLN A 217 16.77 -3.52 -1.42
C GLN A 217 16.42 -5.01 -1.41
N PRO A 218 17.38 -5.96 -1.51
CA PRO A 218 17.06 -7.38 -1.43
C PRO A 218 16.44 -7.79 -0.09
N ILE A 219 16.90 -7.18 1.02
CA ILE A 219 16.32 -7.41 2.36
C ILE A 219 14.86 -6.94 2.38
N ALA A 220 14.58 -5.75 1.83
CA ALA A 220 13.23 -5.20 1.73
C ALA A 220 12.29 -6.07 0.87
N ASN A 221 12.77 -6.50 -0.31
CA ASN A 221 12.02 -7.34 -1.25
C ASN A 221 11.65 -8.70 -0.66
N LYS A 222 12.40 -9.19 0.34
CA LYS A 222 12.05 -10.42 1.07
C LYS A 222 11.18 -10.14 2.29
N ALA A 223 11.41 -9.03 2.99
CA ALA A 223 10.67 -8.70 4.21
C ALA A 223 9.17 -8.49 3.95
N TYR A 224 8.78 -7.86 2.83
CA TYR A 224 7.35 -7.61 2.54
C TYR A 224 6.57 -8.93 2.32
N PRO A 225 7.01 -9.85 1.44
CA PRO A 225 6.35 -11.15 1.30
C PRO A 225 6.36 -11.99 2.59
N GLU A 226 7.41 -11.90 3.42
CA GLU A 226 7.48 -12.61 4.70
C GLU A 226 6.39 -12.14 5.69
N GLU A 227 6.24 -10.82 5.86
CA GLU A 227 5.20 -10.28 6.74
C GLU A 227 3.80 -10.52 6.16
N SER A 228 3.64 -10.43 4.84
CA SER A 228 2.41 -10.78 4.12
C SER A 228 1.99 -12.24 4.35
N GLN A 229 2.94 -13.18 4.25
CA GLN A 229 2.70 -14.59 4.54
C GLN A 229 2.40 -14.83 6.02
N ALA A 230 3.06 -14.10 6.93
CA ALA A 230 2.81 -14.19 8.36
C ALA A 230 1.38 -13.77 8.73
N ASP A 231 0.79 -12.79 8.03
CA ASP A 231 -0.61 -12.39 8.20
C ASP A 231 -1.59 -13.54 7.89
N GLY A 232 -1.22 -14.45 6.97
CA GLY A 232 -1.99 -15.65 6.67
C GLY A 232 -2.19 -16.57 7.88
N VAL A 233 -1.29 -16.52 8.87
CA VAL A 233 -1.38 -17.27 10.12
C VAL A 233 -1.87 -16.38 11.28
N ARG A 234 -1.42 -15.13 11.34
CA ARG A 234 -1.70 -14.20 12.45
C ARG A 234 -3.06 -13.51 12.37
N VAL A 235 -3.56 -13.21 11.17
CA VAL A 235 -4.76 -12.37 10.97
C VAL A 235 -5.91 -13.19 10.40
N TRP A 236 -5.67 -13.92 9.32
CA TRP A 236 -6.73 -14.57 8.53
C TRP A 236 -7.58 -15.60 9.30
N PRO A 237 -7.00 -16.50 10.14
CA PRO A 237 -7.80 -17.47 10.88
C PRO A 237 -8.75 -16.80 11.86
N TRP A 238 -8.30 -15.73 12.52
CA TRP A 238 -9.11 -14.99 13.49
C TRP A 238 -10.17 -14.12 12.84
N PHE A 239 -9.84 -13.51 11.69
CA PHE A 239 -10.82 -12.84 10.84
C PHE A 239 -11.95 -13.81 10.45
N LEU A 240 -11.62 -14.96 9.85
CA LEU A 240 -12.60 -15.96 9.44
C LEU A 240 -13.41 -16.50 10.63
N LEU A 241 -12.75 -16.83 11.74
CA LEU A 241 -13.43 -17.31 12.94
C LEU A 241 -14.41 -16.27 13.49
N THR A 242 -14.02 -15.00 13.54
CA THR A 242 -14.88 -13.90 14.01
C THR A 242 -16.10 -13.75 13.10
N MET A 243 -15.91 -13.79 11.78
CA MET A 243 -17.00 -13.74 10.81
C MET A 243 -17.95 -14.94 10.98
N MET A 244 -17.41 -16.15 11.12
CA MET A 244 -18.20 -17.37 11.36
C MET A 244 -19.03 -17.27 12.65
N VAL A 245 -18.44 -16.77 13.74
CA VAL A 245 -19.13 -16.57 15.02
C VAL A 245 -20.24 -15.53 14.85
N MET A 246 -19.95 -14.38 14.24
CA MET A 246 -20.94 -13.32 14.05
C MET A 246 -22.13 -13.79 13.20
N LEU A 247 -21.88 -14.41 12.05
CA LEU A 247 -22.95 -14.93 11.19
C LEU A 247 -23.75 -16.04 11.87
N THR A 248 -23.10 -16.91 12.63
CA THR A 248 -23.81 -17.94 13.41
C THR A 248 -24.71 -17.31 14.45
N VAL A 249 -24.27 -16.23 15.12
CA VAL A 249 -25.08 -15.49 16.10
C VAL A 249 -26.23 -14.74 15.43
N LEU A 250 -25.99 -14.09 14.29
CA LEU A 250 -26.99 -13.31 13.54
C LEU A 250 -28.05 -14.23 12.92
N PHE A 251 -27.63 -15.27 12.22
CA PHE A 251 -28.54 -16.23 11.58
C PHE A 251 -29.14 -17.23 12.56
N ARG A 252 -28.53 -17.41 13.74
CA ARG A 252 -28.85 -18.49 14.70
C ARG A 252 -28.87 -19.87 14.04
N SER A 253 -28.02 -20.06 13.04
CA SER A 253 -28.00 -21.27 12.20
C SER A 253 -26.60 -21.51 11.65
N LEU A 254 -25.96 -22.60 12.11
CA LEU A 254 -24.66 -23.04 11.60
C LEU A 254 -24.74 -23.42 10.11
N LYS A 255 -25.88 -23.98 9.68
CA LYS A 255 -26.09 -24.35 8.27
C LYS A 255 -26.11 -23.14 7.37
N ALA A 256 -26.86 -22.10 7.75
CA ALA A 256 -26.91 -20.85 6.99
C ALA A 256 -25.54 -20.19 6.93
N MET A 257 -24.82 -20.14 8.06
CA MET A 257 -23.46 -19.62 8.11
C MET A 257 -22.53 -20.38 7.16
N LEU A 258 -22.48 -21.71 7.21
CA LEU A 258 -21.56 -22.51 6.38
C LEU A 258 -21.84 -22.35 4.87
N ILE A 259 -23.11 -22.26 4.48
CA ILE A 259 -23.50 -22.08 3.08
C ILE A 259 -23.14 -20.69 2.59
N THR A 260 -23.46 -19.65 3.37
CA THR A 260 -23.08 -18.27 3.05
C THR A 260 -21.55 -18.15 2.98
N LEU A 261 -20.80 -18.74 3.92
CA LEU A 261 -19.34 -18.75 3.88
C LEU A 261 -18.79 -19.44 2.63
N ALA A 262 -19.36 -20.59 2.23
CA ALA A 262 -18.96 -21.27 1.01
C ALA A 262 -19.17 -20.39 -0.23
N ALA A 263 -20.31 -19.69 -0.32
CA ALA A 263 -20.58 -18.73 -1.38
C ALA A 263 -19.57 -17.58 -1.39
N CYS A 264 -19.23 -17.04 -0.21
CA CYS A 264 -18.27 -15.95 -0.08
C CYS A 264 -16.86 -16.38 -0.53
N LEU A 265 -16.42 -17.58 -0.14
CA LEU A 265 -15.13 -18.13 -0.58
C LEU A 265 -15.11 -18.37 -2.10
N LEU A 266 -16.19 -18.91 -2.66
CA LEU A 266 -16.34 -19.07 -4.11
C LEU A 266 -16.31 -17.72 -4.84
N ALA A 267 -16.88 -16.66 -4.25
CA ALA A 267 -16.83 -15.30 -4.80
C ALA A 267 -15.39 -14.75 -4.84
N VAL A 268 -14.60 -15.00 -3.78
CA VAL A 268 -13.16 -14.67 -3.77
C VAL A 268 -12.43 -15.37 -4.91
N PHE A 269 -12.66 -16.67 -5.10
CA PHE A 269 -12.05 -17.42 -6.21
C PHE A 269 -12.52 -16.93 -7.58
N GLY A 270 -13.80 -16.54 -7.72
CA GLY A 270 -14.33 -15.95 -8.94
C GLY A 270 -13.67 -14.61 -9.29
N GLY A 271 -13.55 -13.70 -8.31
CA GLY A 271 -12.87 -12.42 -8.49
C GLY A 271 -11.39 -12.58 -8.80
N ALA A 272 -10.72 -13.49 -8.09
CA ALA A 272 -9.34 -13.85 -8.36
C ALA A 272 -9.16 -14.43 -9.76
N GLY A 273 -9.94 -15.44 -10.13
CA GLY A 273 -9.86 -16.12 -11.42
C GLY A 273 -10.12 -15.21 -12.62
N PHE A 274 -11.04 -14.25 -12.49
CA PHE A 274 -11.33 -13.26 -13.53
C PHE A 274 -10.08 -12.51 -13.97
N VAL A 275 -9.30 -11.99 -13.02
CA VAL A 275 -8.05 -11.27 -13.29
C VAL A 275 -6.97 -12.18 -13.89
N GLY A 276 -6.96 -13.45 -13.51
CA GLY A 276 -5.96 -14.40 -13.98
C GLY A 276 -6.11 -14.77 -15.45
N PHE A 277 -7.33 -14.75 -15.99
CA PHE A 277 -7.53 -14.94 -17.44
C PHE A 277 -6.82 -13.89 -18.29
N PHE A 278 -6.78 -12.65 -17.82
CA PHE A 278 -6.13 -11.54 -18.50
C PHE A 278 -4.63 -11.46 -18.21
N LYS A 279 -4.10 -12.37 -17.36
CA LYS A 279 -2.68 -12.46 -17.00
C LYS A 279 -2.12 -11.15 -16.46
N PHE A 280 -2.92 -10.43 -15.67
CA PHE A 280 -2.43 -9.25 -14.97
C PHE A 280 -1.33 -9.64 -13.97
N VAL A 281 -0.38 -8.72 -13.78
CA VAL A 281 0.67 -8.88 -12.77
C VAL A 281 0.06 -8.59 -11.40
N VAL A 282 0.23 -9.54 -10.48
CA VAL A 282 -0.22 -9.45 -9.08
C VAL A 282 0.99 -9.40 -8.16
N ASN A 283 0.86 -8.71 -7.04
CA ASN A 283 1.84 -8.69 -5.97
C ASN A 283 1.12 -8.64 -4.62
N ASP A 284 1.88 -8.62 -3.52
CA ASP A 284 1.30 -8.64 -2.17
C ASP A 284 0.47 -7.39 -1.83
N GLY A 285 0.51 -6.33 -2.63
CA GLY A 285 -0.36 -5.16 -2.48
C GLY A 285 -1.85 -5.48 -2.65
N VAL A 286 -2.21 -6.57 -3.33
CA VAL A 286 -3.62 -6.98 -3.52
C VAL A 286 -4.16 -7.86 -2.40
N ILE A 287 -3.37 -8.16 -1.35
CA ILE A 287 -3.75 -9.11 -0.28
C ILE A 287 -5.01 -8.70 0.50
N VAL A 288 -5.39 -7.43 0.45
CA VAL A 288 -6.61 -6.93 1.10
C VAL A 288 -7.88 -7.32 0.33
N ALA A 289 -7.78 -7.60 -0.97
CA ALA A 289 -8.93 -7.86 -1.85
C ALA A 289 -9.87 -8.98 -1.36
N PRO A 290 -9.37 -10.16 -0.92
CA PRO A 290 -10.22 -11.23 -0.40
C PRO A 290 -11.05 -10.80 0.81
N VAL A 291 -10.47 -10.01 1.72
CA VAL A 291 -11.20 -9.51 2.90
C VAL A 291 -12.31 -8.55 2.46
N MET A 292 -12.05 -7.68 1.48
CA MET A 292 -13.09 -6.78 0.94
C MET A 292 -14.27 -7.57 0.35
N ILE A 293 -13.97 -8.58 -0.48
CA ILE A 293 -15.00 -9.44 -1.12
C ILE A 293 -15.79 -10.21 -0.07
N LEU A 294 -15.11 -10.87 0.88
CA LEU A 294 -15.76 -11.64 1.94
C LEU A 294 -16.71 -10.76 2.76
N SER A 295 -16.24 -9.57 3.13
CA SER A 295 -17.02 -8.63 3.94
C SER A 295 -18.33 -8.22 3.23
N MET A 296 -18.29 -7.94 1.93
CA MET A 296 -19.49 -7.59 1.14
C MET A 296 -20.39 -8.78 0.85
N ALA A 297 -19.80 -9.93 0.50
CA ALA A 297 -20.56 -11.15 0.25
C ALA A 297 -21.34 -11.61 1.49
N PHE A 298 -20.83 -11.32 2.70
CA PHE A 298 -21.57 -11.54 3.92
C PHE A 298 -22.78 -10.61 4.07
N ALA A 299 -22.67 -9.34 3.68
CA ALA A 299 -23.79 -8.41 3.71
C ALA A 299 -24.94 -8.88 2.81
N ASP A 300 -24.63 -9.33 1.58
CA ASP A 300 -25.61 -9.92 0.66
C ASP A 300 -26.35 -11.11 1.29
N GLY A 301 -25.59 -12.00 1.93
CA GLY A 301 -26.13 -13.14 2.66
C GLY A 301 -27.07 -12.71 3.79
N ILE A 302 -26.75 -11.63 4.52
CA ILE A 302 -27.58 -11.12 5.62
C ILE A 302 -28.94 -10.67 5.10
N HIS A 303 -29.01 -9.85 4.04
CA HIS A 303 -30.28 -9.34 3.51
C HIS A 303 -31.24 -10.46 3.06
N VAL A 304 -30.72 -11.52 2.42
CA VAL A 304 -31.55 -12.64 1.95
C VAL A 304 -31.92 -13.60 3.09
N VAL A 305 -30.96 -13.97 3.94
CA VAL A 305 -31.18 -14.96 4.99
C VAL A 305 -32.07 -14.40 6.11
N VAL A 306 -31.88 -13.13 6.50
CA VAL A 306 -32.69 -12.50 7.56
C VAL A 306 -34.15 -12.39 7.13
N ASN A 307 -34.44 -11.86 5.94
CA ASN A 307 -35.81 -11.73 5.44
C ASN A 307 -36.48 -13.10 5.27
N TRP A 308 -35.72 -14.11 4.84
CA TRP A 308 -36.21 -15.48 4.77
C TRP A 308 -36.59 -16.04 6.16
N ILE A 309 -35.74 -15.84 7.17
CA ILE A 309 -36.05 -16.25 8.54
C ILE A 309 -37.28 -15.49 9.08
N GLN A 310 -37.40 -14.18 8.83
CA GLN A 310 -38.57 -13.39 9.22
C GLN A 310 -39.87 -13.92 8.59
N ALA A 311 -39.88 -14.15 7.27
CA ALA A 311 -41.05 -14.65 6.56
C ALA A 311 -41.52 -16.02 7.08
N VAL A 312 -40.61 -16.93 7.40
CA VAL A 312 -40.97 -18.21 8.04
C VAL A 312 -41.52 -18.00 9.46
N ASN A 313 -40.96 -17.07 10.22
CA ASN A 313 -41.49 -16.72 11.54
C ASN A 313 -42.89 -16.07 11.46
N ASN A 314 -43.22 -15.40 10.36
CA ASN A 314 -44.53 -14.85 10.06
C ASN A 314 -45.53 -15.90 9.53
N GLY A 315 -45.16 -17.18 9.50
CA GLY A 315 -46.05 -18.30 9.20
C GLY A 315 -46.00 -18.80 7.75
N MET A 316 -45.09 -18.28 6.92
CA MET A 316 -44.93 -18.77 5.54
C MET A 316 -44.17 -20.09 5.51
N ASN A 317 -44.48 -20.92 4.50
CA ASN A 317 -43.69 -22.11 4.27
C ASN A 317 -42.28 -21.75 3.80
N LYS A 318 -41.34 -22.66 4.05
CA LYS A 318 -39.91 -22.47 3.82
C LYS A 318 -39.54 -21.99 2.41
N ARG A 319 -40.19 -22.53 1.37
CA ARG A 319 -39.86 -22.24 -0.04
C ARG A 319 -40.48 -20.93 -0.50
N ASP A 320 -41.75 -20.72 -0.17
CA ASP A 320 -42.44 -19.48 -0.51
C ASP A 320 -41.82 -18.28 0.22
N ALA A 321 -41.38 -18.47 1.48
CA ALA A 321 -40.62 -17.49 2.23
C ALA A 321 -39.29 -17.13 1.55
N MET A 322 -38.60 -18.08 0.91
CA MET A 322 -37.36 -17.80 0.18
C MET A 322 -37.66 -17.08 -1.14
N ALA A 323 -38.71 -17.47 -1.85
CA ALA A 323 -39.14 -16.79 -3.07
C ALA A 323 -39.53 -15.33 -2.78
N GLU A 324 -40.23 -15.07 -1.67
CA GLU A 324 -40.54 -13.72 -1.23
C GLU A 324 -39.27 -12.95 -0.84
N SER A 325 -38.37 -13.55 -0.04
CA SER A 325 -37.11 -12.91 0.33
C SER A 325 -36.28 -12.52 -0.90
N LEU A 326 -36.17 -13.40 -1.89
CA LEU A 326 -35.51 -13.10 -3.17
C LEU A 326 -36.23 -11.97 -3.91
N ALA A 327 -37.55 -12.06 -4.12
CA ALA A 327 -38.30 -11.05 -4.85
C ALA A 327 -38.19 -9.64 -4.22
N LEU A 328 -38.15 -9.57 -2.89
CA LEU A 328 -37.99 -8.32 -2.15
C LEU A 328 -36.59 -7.71 -2.24
N ASN A 329 -35.56 -8.53 -2.42
CA ASN A 329 -34.16 -8.13 -2.32
C ASN A 329 -33.42 -8.08 -3.67
N MET A 330 -33.82 -8.87 -4.68
CA MET A 330 -33.05 -9.01 -5.92
C MET A 330 -32.84 -7.69 -6.67
N GLY A 331 -33.88 -6.87 -6.80
CA GLY A 331 -33.77 -5.55 -7.44
C GLY A 331 -32.81 -4.61 -6.70
N PRO A 332 -33.08 -4.29 -5.42
CA PRO A 332 -32.20 -3.46 -4.60
C PRO A 332 -30.76 -3.98 -4.53
N MET A 333 -30.56 -5.27 -4.23
CA MET A 333 -29.22 -5.86 -4.11
C MET A 333 -28.45 -5.87 -5.44
N THR A 334 -29.12 -6.06 -6.58
CA THR A 334 -28.44 -5.96 -7.88
C THR A 334 -27.92 -4.54 -8.11
N VAL A 335 -28.73 -3.53 -7.77
CA VAL A 335 -28.31 -2.13 -7.86
C VAL A 335 -27.12 -1.85 -6.95
N THR A 336 -27.19 -2.26 -5.69
CA THR A 336 -26.10 -1.99 -4.73
C THR A 336 -24.83 -2.72 -5.14
N SER A 337 -24.88 -4.01 -5.47
CA SER A 337 -23.71 -4.76 -5.95
C SER A 337 -23.07 -4.18 -7.21
N VAL A 338 -23.87 -3.68 -8.18
CA VAL A 338 -23.33 -3.01 -9.37
C VAL A 338 -22.66 -1.70 -8.99
N MET A 339 -23.26 -0.90 -8.10
CA MET A 339 -22.66 0.35 -7.65
C MET A 339 -21.39 0.13 -6.83
N THR A 340 -21.36 -0.90 -5.99
CA THR A 340 -20.17 -1.34 -5.26
C THR A 340 -19.06 -1.75 -6.22
N ALA A 341 -19.38 -2.54 -7.26
CA ALA A 341 -18.43 -2.90 -8.31
C ALA A 341 -17.89 -1.66 -9.04
N VAL A 342 -18.75 -0.73 -9.44
CA VAL A 342 -18.36 0.57 -10.04
C VAL A 342 -17.49 1.39 -9.09
N GLY A 343 -17.78 1.38 -7.80
CA GLY A 343 -16.96 2.01 -6.78
C GLY A 343 -15.56 1.42 -6.70
N PHE A 344 -15.40 0.09 -6.72
CA PHE A 344 -14.07 -0.53 -6.79
C PHE A 344 -13.34 -0.29 -8.10
N LEU A 345 -14.06 -0.13 -9.21
CA LEU A 345 -13.47 0.27 -10.49
C LEU A 345 -12.86 1.68 -10.45
N THR A 346 -13.19 2.52 -9.46
CA THR A 346 -12.47 3.80 -9.26
C THR A 346 -10.99 3.60 -8.92
N LEU A 347 -10.59 2.42 -8.42
CA LEU A 347 -9.18 2.10 -8.21
C LEU A 347 -8.39 2.05 -9.52
N LEU A 348 -9.04 1.97 -10.68
CA LEU A 348 -8.39 2.11 -11.99
C LEU A 348 -7.79 3.52 -12.19
N PHE A 349 -8.22 4.53 -11.43
CA PHE A 349 -7.63 5.87 -11.43
C PHE A 349 -6.41 6.02 -10.51
N ASN A 350 -6.04 4.97 -9.78
CA ASN A 350 -4.80 4.95 -8.99
C ASN A 350 -3.58 4.85 -9.93
N ASP A 351 -2.47 5.53 -9.64
CA ASP A 351 -1.26 5.50 -10.48
C ASP A 351 -0.52 4.15 -10.37
N SER A 352 -0.78 3.40 -9.30
CA SER A 352 -0.14 2.12 -9.01
C SER A 352 -0.94 0.93 -9.57
N PRO A 353 -0.39 0.17 -10.54
CA PRO A 353 -1.06 -0.98 -11.15
C PRO A 353 -1.61 -2.04 -10.19
N PRO A 354 -0.95 -2.40 -9.06
CA PRO A 354 -1.48 -3.38 -8.13
C PRO A 354 -2.83 -2.97 -7.55
N PHE A 355 -3.02 -1.68 -7.24
CA PHE A 355 -4.30 -1.19 -6.73
C PHE A 355 -5.38 -1.14 -7.81
N GLN A 356 -5.00 -0.88 -9.07
CA GLN A 356 -5.91 -1.02 -10.22
C GLN A 356 -6.39 -2.48 -10.36
N VAL A 357 -5.46 -3.43 -10.29
CA VAL A 357 -5.75 -4.87 -10.37
C VAL A 357 -6.62 -5.30 -9.19
N MET A 358 -6.34 -4.83 -7.97
CA MET A 358 -7.18 -5.06 -6.81
C MET A 358 -8.63 -4.59 -7.05
N GLY A 359 -8.83 -3.41 -7.66
CA GLY A 359 -10.16 -2.94 -8.05
C GLY A 359 -10.89 -3.90 -8.97
N LEU A 360 -10.20 -4.48 -9.95
CA LEU A 360 -10.77 -5.50 -10.83
C LEU A 360 -11.12 -6.79 -10.09
N ILE A 361 -10.23 -7.27 -9.19
CA ILE A 361 -10.48 -8.47 -8.37
C ILE A 361 -11.73 -8.28 -7.52
N VAL A 362 -11.82 -7.16 -6.78
CA VAL A 362 -12.93 -6.91 -5.87
C VAL A 362 -14.22 -6.65 -6.64
N SER A 363 -14.18 -5.85 -7.72
CA SER A 363 -15.35 -5.61 -8.57
C SER A 363 -15.93 -6.91 -9.13
N ALA A 364 -15.08 -7.81 -9.65
CA ALA A 364 -15.54 -9.11 -10.13
C ALA A 364 -16.05 -9.99 -8.97
N GLY A 365 -15.33 -10.01 -7.84
CA GLY A 365 -15.70 -10.78 -6.65
C GLY A 365 -17.07 -10.40 -6.10
N VAL A 366 -17.42 -9.11 -6.04
CA VAL A 366 -18.73 -8.63 -5.60
C VAL A 366 -19.84 -9.08 -6.57
N VAL A 367 -19.60 -9.04 -7.88
CA VAL A 367 -20.56 -9.57 -8.86
C VAL A 367 -20.77 -11.08 -8.69
N PHE A 368 -19.70 -11.84 -8.44
CA PHE A 368 -19.81 -13.26 -8.11
C PHE A 368 -20.53 -13.50 -6.78
N ALA A 369 -20.31 -12.65 -5.77
CA ALA A 369 -21.01 -12.73 -4.49
C ALA A 369 -22.53 -12.59 -4.65
N LEU A 370 -22.98 -11.63 -5.45
CA LEU A 370 -24.39 -11.46 -5.80
C LEU A 370 -24.96 -12.71 -6.50
N LEU A 371 -24.25 -13.18 -7.54
CA LEU A 371 -24.67 -14.37 -8.31
C LEU A 371 -24.75 -15.61 -7.42
N LEU A 372 -23.75 -15.84 -6.57
CA LEU A 372 -23.73 -16.99 -5.66
C LEU A 372 -24.78 -16.83 -4.55
N THR A 373 -25.10 -15.62 -4.11
CA THR A 373 -26.18 -15.41 -3.15
C THR A 373 -27.53 -15.82 -3.74
N PHE A 374 -27.84 -15.41 -4.97
CA PHE A 374 -29.12 -15.73 -5.61
C PHE A 374 -29.20 -17.16 -6.13
N PHE A 375 -28.15 -17.67 -6.78
CA PHE A 375 -28.21 -18.92 -7.52
C PHE A 375 -27.56 -20.10 -6.80
N PHE A 376 -26.85 -19.87 -5.69
CA PHE A 376 -26.27 -20.93 -4.85
C PHE A 376 -26.85 -20.90 -3.42
N THR A 377 -26.64 -19.83 -2.66
CA THR A 377 -27.01 -19.73 -1.24
C THR A 377 -28.53 -19.89 -1.02
N ALA A 378 -29.33 -19.05 -1.69
CA ALA A 378 -30.78 -19.04 -1.54
C ALA A 378 -31.44 -20.38 -1.93
N PRO A 379 -31.24 -20.94 -3.14
CA PRO A 379 -31.86 -22.20 -3.53
C PRO A 379 -31.38 -23.37 -2.67
N LEU A 380 -30.11 -23.40 -2.26
CA LEU A 380 -29.58 -24.47 -1.41
C LEU A 380 -30.24 -24.46 -0.02
N LEU A 381 -30.40 -23.28 0.59
CA LEU A 381 -31.13 -23.12 1.84
C LEU A 381 -32.60 -23.50 1.73
N ALA A 382 -33.25 -23.19 0.61
CA ALA A 382 -34.65 -23.52 0.35
C ALA A 382 -34.90 -25.04 0.28
N VAL A 383 -33.94 -25.84 -0.21
CA VAL A 383 -34.11 -27.30 -0.38
C VAL A 383 -33.54 -28.16 0.73
N LEU A 384 -32.53 -27.70 1.47
CA LEU A 384 -31.89 -28.48 2.53
C LEU A 384 -32.89 -28.92 3.61
N PRO A 385 -32.70 -30.08 4.26
CA PRO A 385 -33.61 -30.51 5.34
C PRO A 385 -33.44 -29.66 6.60
N GLY A 386 -34.58 -29.36 7.25
CA GLY A 386 -34.69 -28.60 8.50
C GLY A 386 -35.35 -27.23 8.32
N GLU A 387 -35.94 -26.74 9.41
CA GLU A 387 -36.59 -25.43 9.47
C GLU A 387 -35.59 -24.33 9.85
N PRO A 388 -35.73 -23.09 9.32
CA PRO A 388 -34.99 -21.95 9.82
C PRO A 388 -35.33 -21.67 11.31
N PRO A 389 -34.45 -20.97 12.04
CA PRO A 389 -34.65 -20.73 13.46
C PRO A 389 -35.93 -19.93 13.74
N ARG A 390 -36.76 -20.46 14.65
CA ARG A 390 -38.02 -19.84 15.12
C ARG A 390 -37.86 -18.73 16.18
N LYS A 391 -36.64 -18.52 16.67
CA LYS A 391 -36.35 -17.43 17.60
C LYS A 391 -35.50 -16.41 16.88
N ILE A 392 -36.03 -15.24 16.61
CA ILE A 392 -35.30 -14.12 16.01
C ILE A 392 -34.84 -13.11 17.06
N SER A 393 -33.92 -12.22 16.70
CA SER A 393 -33.55 -11.09 17.55
C SER A 393 -34.74 -10.14 17.71
N PRO A 394 -34.99 -9.55 18.90
CA PRO A 394 -36.04 -8.55 19.06
C PRO A 394 -35.89 -7.33 18.15
N LEU A 395 -34.65 -6.99 17.74
CA LEU A 395 -34.37 -5.89 16.80
C LEU A 395 -34.70 -6.26 15.35
N MET A 396 -34.77 -7.55 15.05
CA MET A 396 -35.09 -8.10 13.73
C MET A 396 -36.60 -8.31 13.55
N ARG A 397 -37.43 -7.89 14.51
CA ARG A 397 -38.89 -7.96 14.39
C ARG A 397 -39.43 -6.68 13.77
N GLU A 398 -40.34 -6.80 12.81
CA GLU A 398 -41.02 -5.63 12.23
C GLU A 398 -41.82 -4.83 13.27
N ASP A 399 -42.37 -5.51 14.28
CA ASP A 399 -43.13 -4.92 15.39
C ASP A 399 -42.26 -4.55 16.60
N SER A 400 -40.93 -4.42 16.44
CA SER A 400 -40.00 -4.20 17.53
C SER A 400 -40.28 -2.89 18.30
N PRO A 401 -40.64 -2.96 19.60
CA PRO A 401 -40.91 -1.75 20.39
C PRO A 401 -39.66 -0.90 20.61
N ALA A 402 -38.47 -1.50 20.53
CA ALA A 402 -37.20 -0.78 20.68
C ALA A 402 -36.89 0.05 19.42
N VAL A 403 -37.07 -0.54 18.23
CA VAL A 403 -36.89 0.15 16.95
C VAL A 403 -37.92 1.27 16.79
N ALA A 404 -39.19 1.02 17.15
CA ALA A 404 -40.23 2.04 17.13
C ALA A 404 -39.89 3.22 18.06
N ARG A 405 -39.51 2.94 19.32
CA ARG A 405 -39.09 3.99 20.27
C ARG A 405 -37.90 4.80 19.78
N PHE A 406 -36.93 4.15 19.14
CA PHE A 406 -35.77 4.83 18.57
C PHE A 406 -36.17 5.75 17.41
N ALA A 407 -36.99 5.25 16.49
CA ALA A 407 -37.53 6.05 15.39
C ALA A 407 -38.34 7.26 15.91
N ASP A 408 -39.20 7.06 16.92
CA ASP A 408 -39.98 8.13 17.53
C ASP A 408 -39.10 9.20 18.20
N PHE A 409 -38.06 8.77 18.92
CA PHE A 409 -37.06 9.68 19.49
C PHE A 409 -36.39 10.53 18.40
N LEU A 410 -35.96 9.91 17.31
CA LEU A 410 -35.32 10.60 16.19
C LEU A 410 -36.28 11.59 15.52
N ILE A 411 -37.52 11.16 15.24
CA ILE A 411 -38.55 12.00 14.61
C ILE A 411 -38.88 13.21 15.49
N ALA A 412 -39.02 13.01 16.82
CA ALA A 412 -39.33 14.09 17.75
C ALA A 412 -38.20 15.14 17.84
N ASN A 413 -36.95 14.71 17.71
CA ASN A 413 -35.76 15.55 17.92
C ASN A 413 -34.97 15.87 16.63
N HIS A 414 -35.56 15.62 15.46
CA HIS A 414 -34.83 15.59 14.18
C HIS A 414 -34.02 16.87 13.87
N LYS A 415 -34.51 18.06 14.24
CA LYS A 415 -33.77 19.32 13.99
C LYS A 415 -32.52 19.47 14.87
N VAL A 416 -32.60 19.04 16.13
CA VAL A 416 -31.49 19.10 17.08
C VAL A 416 -30.44 18.07 16.69
N ILE A 417 -30.87 16.84 16.41
CA ILE A 417 -30.00 15.76 15.95
C ILE A 417 -29.29 16.16 14.65
N LEU A 418 -30.03 16.67 13.67
CA LEU A 418 -29.46 17.17 12.41
C LEU A 418 -28.36 18.20 12.65
N THR A 419 -28.61 19.18 13.52
CA THR A 419 -27.64 20.24 13.82
C THR A 419 -26.38 19.67 14.49
N ILE A 420 -26.54 18.79 15.49
CA ILE A 420 -25.43 18.14 16.18
C ILE A 420 -24.60 17.31 15.20
N CYS A 421 -25.24 16.46 14.39
CA CYS A 421 -24.56 15.63 13.41
C CYS A 421 -23.79 16.48 12.38
N LEU A 422 -24.38 17.56 11.86
CA LEU A 422 -23.70 18.45 10.91
C LEU A 422 -22.51 19.18 11.55
N VAL A 423 -22.65 19.67 12.79
CA VAL A 423 -21.54 20.35 13.50
C VAL A 423 -20.41 19.38 13.80
N LEU A 424 -20.71 18.17 14.29
CA LEU A 424 -19.70 17.15 14.55
C LEU A 424 -19.02 16.69 13.27
N ALA A 425 -19.79 16.43 12.21
CA ALA A 425 -19.28 16.06 10.88
C ALA A 425 -18.36 17.15 10.31
N ALA A 426 -18.78 18.41 10.36
CA ALA A 426 -17.96 19.54 9.90
C ALA A 426 -16.68 19.68 10.74
N THR A 427 -16.78 19.56 12.07
CA THR A 427 -15.63 19.67 12.98
C THR A 427 -14.61 18.57 12.72
N LEU A 428 -15.07 17.31 12.61
CA LEU A 428 -14.20 16.18 12.26
C LEU A 428 -13.57 16.38 10.87
N SER A 429 -14.39 16.73 9.87
CA SER A 429 -13.90 16.94 8.50
C SER A 429 -12.87 18.06 8.39
N LEU A 430 -12.94 19.11 9.21
CA LEU A 430 -11.94 20.19 9.25
C LEU A 430 -10.55 19.69 9.65
N PHE A 431 -10.44 18.63 10.45
CA PHE A 431 -9.14 18.02 10.77
C PHE A 431 -8.48 17.34 9.57
N SER A 432 -9.19 17.12 8.46
CA SER A 432 -8.59 16.56 7.25
C SER A 432 -7.55 17.50 6.63
N LEU A 433 -7.62 18.81 6.95
CA LEU A 433 -6.64 19.80 6.55
C LEU A 433 -5.26 19.58 7.20
N LYS A 434 -5.17 18.76 8.26
CA LYS A 434 -3.90 18.35 8.85
C LYS A 434 -3.22 17.23 8.07
N ASN A 435 -3.93 16.59 7.15
CA ASN A 435 -3.35 15.49 6.38
C ASN A 435 -2.32 15.99 5.37
N GLN A 436 -1.25 15.22 5.21
CA GLN A 436 -0.16 15.47 4.30
C GLN A 436 0.23 14.18 3.60
N ILE A 437 0.42 14.24 2.29
CA ILE A 437 0.85 13.09 1.51
C ILE A 437 2.34 12.88 1.78
N ASN A 438 2.72 11.73 2.32
CA ASN A 438 4.10 11.45 2.70
C ASN A 438 4.36 9.94 2.64
N ASP A 439 4.75 9.47 1.45
CA ASP A 439 5.17 8.09 1.26
C ASP A 439 6.58 7.88 1.80
N ASP A 440 6.67 7.03 2.83
CA ASP A 440 7.91 6.62 3.47
C ASP A 440 7.95 5.09 3.45
N ILE A 441 8.78 4.54 2.54
CA ILE A 441 8.86 3.09 2.28
C ILE A 441 9.25 2.32 3.55
N VAL A 442 10.10 2.89 4.41
CA VAL A 442 10.51 2.22 5.66
C VAL A 442 9.32 2.11 6.61
N LYS A 443 8.44 3.11 6.62
CA LYS A 443 7.24 3.15 7.45
C LYS A 443 6.06 2.35 6.88
N TYR A 444 6.21 1.69 5.73
CA TYR A 444 5.23 0.69 5.27
C TYR A 444 5.24 -0.57 6.14
N TYR A 445 6.27 -0.73 6.98
CA TYR A 445 6.38 -1.80 7.95
C TYR A 445 6.05 -1.26 9.34
N THR A 446 5.42 -2.11 10.17
CA THR A 446 5.12 -1.74 11.56
C THR A 446 6.41 -1.53 12.38
N PRO A 447 6.38 -0.73 13.47
CA PRO A 447 7.56 -0.53 14.33
C PRO A 447 8.16 -1.81 14.92
N GLN A 448 7.38 -2.90 14.97
CA GLN A 448 7.80 -4.21 15.47
C GLN A 448 8.55 -5.03 14.42
N ALA A 449 8.44 -4.69 13.12
CA ALA A 449 9.10 -5.41 12.05
C ALA A 449 10.63 -5.24 12.14
N LYS A 450 11.37 -6.35 12.15
CA LYS A 450 12.84 -6.35 12.24
C LYS A 450 13.49 -5.53 11.13
N PHE A 451 12.95 -5.62 9.91
CA PHE A 451 13.41 -4.82 8.77
C PHE A 451 13.35 -3.31 9.06
N ARG A 452 12.25 -2.81 9.63
CA ARG A 452 12.11 -1.39 9.98
C ARG A 452 13.09 -0.97 11.05
N GLN A 453 13.24 -1.77 12.10
CA GLN A 453 14.18 -1.50 13.20
C GLN A 453 15.62 -1.41 12.68
N ASP A 454 16.02 -2.32 11.79
CA ASP A 454 17.34 -2.31 11.19
C ASP A 454 17.55 -1.13 10.26
N MET A 455 16.54 -0.79 9.45
CA MET A 455 16.57 0.38 8.59
C MET A 455 16.66 1.69 9.39
N GLU A 456 15.89 1.85 10.46
CA GLU A 456 15.93 3.03 11.33
C GLU A 456 17.29 3.13 12.05
N PHE A 457 17.86 2.01 12.52
CA PHE A 457 19.20 1.97 13.09
C PHE A 457 20.28 2.39 12.08
N VAL A 458 20.23 1.83 10.87
CA VAL A 458 21.18 2.12 9.79
C VAL A 458 21.06 3.59 9.35
N ASN A 459 19.86 4.14 9.22
CA ASN A 459 19.65 5.55 8.88
C ASN A 459 20.13 6.51 9.99
N ALA A 460 20.09 6.09 11.26
CA ALA A 460 20.52 6.91 12.38
C ALA A 460 22.04 6.92 12.59
N ASN A 461 22.73 5.85 12.19
CA ASN A 461 24.17 5.68 12.45
C ASN A 461 25.02 5.79 11.18
N LEU A 462 24.49 5.41 10.01
CA LEU A 462 25.17 5.46 8.72
C LEU A 462 24.31 6.28 7.74
N THR A 463 24.67 6.33 6.47
CA THR A 463 24.02 7.12 5.41
C THR A 463 22.60 6.66 5.10
N GLY A 464 22.18 5.49 5.57
CA GLY A 464 20.96 4.84 5.10
C GLY A 464 21.09 4.25 3.70
N ILE A 465 19.94 3.89 3.10
CA ILE A 465 19.86 3.42 1.70
C ILE A 465 19.18 4.41 0.77
N ALA A 466 18.66 5.51 1.30
CA ALA A 466 17.96 6.50 0.50
C ALA A 466 18.96 7.34 -0.28
N GLU A 467 18.77 7.41 -1.60
CA GLU A 467 19.64 8.18 -2.48
C GLU A 467 18.83 8.92 -3.55
N VAL A 468 19.46 9.92 -4.14
CA VAL A 468 19.02 10.61 -5.37
C VAL A 468 20.22 10.68 -6.31
N ASN A 469 20.02 10.34 -7.58
CA ASN A 469 21.09 10.32 -8.56
C ASN A 469 20.82 11.30 -9.69
N TYR A 470 21.86 12.04 -10.08
CA TYR A 470 21.84 12.97 -11.19
C TYR A 470 22.84 12.49 -12.24
N SER A 471 22.37 12.06 -13.41
CA SER A 471 23.24 11.79 -14.57
C SER A 471 23.49 13.09 -15.30
N LEU A 472 24.72 13.61 -15.27
CA LEU A 472 25.08 14.91 -15.83
C LEU A 472 25.83 14.74 -17.17
N PRO A 473 25.26 15.14 -18.31
CA PRO A 473 25.94 15.04 -19.60
C PRO A 473 27.15 15.98 -19.72
N ALA A 474 28.25 15.45 -20.25
CA ALA A 474 29.50 16.18 -20.48
C ALA A 474 29.59 16.86 -21.87
N GLY A 475 28.65 16.56 -22.77
CA GLY A 475 28.55 17.18 -24.10
C GLY A 475 28.99 16.27 -25.26
N GLY A 476 29.79 15.24 -24.98
CA GLY A 476 30.26 14.25 -25.95
C GLY A 476 31.07 13.12 -25.29
N PRO A 477 31.44 12.07 -26.04
CA PRO A 477 32.29 10.99 -25.54
C PRO A 477 33.63 11.51 -25.00
N ASP A 478 34.08 10.97 -23.86
CA ASP A 478 35.32 11.37 -23.15
C ASP A 478 35.41 12.83 -22.69
N ASP A 479 34.35 13.63 -22.81
CA ASP A 479 34.33 15.02 -22.32
C ASP A 479 34.18 15.11 -20.80
N ILE A 480 33.94 13.99 -20.11
CA ILE A 480 34.02 13.90 -18.64
C ILE A 480 35.39 14.32 -18.09
N ALA A 481 36.44 14.27 -18.91
CA ALA A 481 37.79 14.69 -18.54
C ALA A 481 38.01 16.21 -18.72
N ASP A 482 37.02 16.97 -19.21
CA ASP A 482 37.12 18.42 -19.33
C ASP A 482 37.14 19.09 -17.93
N PRO A 483 38.18 19.87 -17.59
CA PRO A 483 38.22 20.62 -16.35
C PRO A 483 37.00 21.54 -16.13
N ALA A 484 36.45 22.14 -17.19
CA ALA A 484 35.29 23.02 -17.09
C ALA A 484 34.03 22.23 -16.70
N TYR A 485 33.85 21.05 -17.29
CA TYR A 485 32.79 20.11 -16.92
C TYR A 485 32.92 19.71 -15.44
N LEU A 486 34.10 19.24 -15.02
CA LEU A 486 34.32 18.79 -13.64
C LEU A 486 34.16 19.93 -12.62
N LYS A 487 34.54 21.17 -12.96
CA LYS A 487 34.31 22.35 -12.12
C LYS A 487 32.81 22.62 -11.92
N GLN A 488 32.00 22.41 -12.95
CA GLN A 488 30.54 22.54 -12.85
C GLN A 488 29.95 21.43 -11.95
N VAL A 489 30.37 20.18 -12.15
CA VAL A 489 29.96 19.03 -11.32
C VAL A 489 30.38 19.22 -9.86
N ASP A 490 31.59 19.75 -9.62
CA ASP A 490 32.08 20.06 -8.28
C ASP A 490 31.23 21.14 -7.61
N THR A 491 30.94 22.24 -8.31
CA THR A 491 30.12 23.33 -7.77
C THR A 491 28.74 22.82 -7.36
N PHE A 492 28.13 21.97 -8.19
CA PHE A 492 26.86 21.31 -7.86
C PHE A 492 26.99 20.38 -6.65
N SER A 493 28.05 19.56 -6.61
CA SER A 493 28.31 18.62 -5.52
C SER A 493 28.55 19.33 -4.19
N GLN A 494 29.30 20.44 -4.18
CA GLN A 494 29.51 21.26 -2.98
C GLN A 494 28.20 21.91 -2.54
N TRP A 495 27.39 22.42 -3.47
CA TRP A 495 26.07 22.97 -3.13
C TRP A 495 25.17 21.90 -2.50
N LEU A 496 25.13 20.68 -3.06
CA LEU A 496 24.39 19.55 -2.50
C LEU A 496 24.85 19.19 -1.08
N LYS A 497 26.16 19.19 -0.82
CA LYS A 497 26.74 18.95 0.53
C LYS A 497 26.27 19.97 1.59
N THR A 498 25.78 21.15 1.18
CA THR A 498 25.20 22.15 2.11
C THR A 498 23.72 21.98 2.39
N ARG A 499 23.03 21.06 1.70
CA ARG A 499 21.59 20.86 1.86
C ARG A 499 21.27 20.12 3.16
N PRO A 500 20.13 20.42 3.82
CA PRO A 500 19.69 19.63 4.95
C PRO A 500 19.42 18.19 4.53
N ASP A 501 19.57 17.26 5.47
CA ASP A 501 19.36 15.82 5.28
C ASP A 501 20.29 15.12 4.25
N VAL A 502 21.16 15.84 3.53
CA VAL A 502 22.20 15.24 2.68
C VAL A 502 23.34 14.75 3.57
N THR A 503 23.63 13.45 3.51
CA THR A 503 24.64 12.79 4.34
C THR A 503 25.94 12.53 3.59
N GLN A 504 25.84 12.28 2.28
CA GLN A 504 27.00 12.06 1.41
C GLN A 504 26.68 12.50 -0.02
N VAL A 505 27.70 13.03 -0.71
CA VAL A 505 27.65 13.28 -2.15
C VAL A 505 28.91 12.67 -2.76
N ASN A 506 28.73 11.74 -3.69
CA ASN A 506 29.81 11.08 -4.41
C ASN A 506 29.75 11.42 -5.90
N SER A 507 30.89 11.76 -6.46
CA SER A 507 31.05 12.07 -7.88
C SER A 507 32.43 11.64 -8.38
N VAL A 508 32.59 11.59 -9.70
CA VAL A 508 33.91 11.38 -10.33
C VAL A 508 34.92 12.48 -9.95
N VAL A 509 34.45 13.68 -9.59
CA VAL A 509 35.30 14.80 -9.16
C VAL A 509 36.08 14.44 -7.89
N ASP A 510 35.45 13.79 -6.91
CA ASP A 510 36.10 13.44 -5.65
C ASP A 510 37.27 12.47 -5.90
N ILE A 511 37.13 11.56 -6.87
CA ILE A 511 38.19 10.65 -7.34
C ILE A 511 39.33 11.43 -8.00
N VAL A 512 39.01 12.31 -8.95
CA VAL A 512 40.02 13.12 -9.67
C VAL A 512 40.83 14.00 -8.71
N LYS A 513 40.17 14.67 -7.76
CA LYS A 513 40.84 15.49 -6.73
C LYS A 513 41.74 14.66 -5.83
N ARG A 514 41.27 13.47 -5.42
CA ARG A 514 42.03 12.57 -4.55
C ARG A 514 43.27 12.03 -5.25
N ILE A 515 43.15 11.59 -6.51
CA ILE A 515 44.29 11.15 -7.31
C ILE A 515 45.29 12.29 -7.48
N ASN A 516 44.81 13.50 -7.82
CA ASN A 516 45.69 14.66 -7.97
C ASN A 516 46.48 14.97 -6.68
N GLN A 517 45.82 14.94 -5.52
CA GLN A 517 46.49 15.09 -4.22
C GLN A 517 47.55 14.01 -3.99
N VAL A 518 47.20 12.75 -4.27
CA VAL A 518 48.11 11.62 -4.07
C VAL A 518 49.33 11.75 -4.97
N MET A 519 49.14 12.04 -6.27
CA MET A 519 50.23 12.24 -7.25
C MET A 519 51.19 13.38 -6.87
N HIS A 520 50.75 14.29 -6.02
CA HIS A 520 51.56 15.39 -5.48
C HIS A 520 51.97 15.16 -4.02
N GLY A 521 52.25 13.91 -3.65
CA GLY A 521 52.79 13.55 -2.33
C GLY A 521 51.82 13.78 -1.17
N ASN A 522 50.51 13.63 -1.41
CA ASN A 522 49.43 13.90 -0.46
C ASN A 522 49.32 15.36 0.00
N ASP A 523 49.91 16.33 -0.70
CA ASP A 523 49.81 17.75 -0.38
C ASP A 523 48.34 18.24 -0.44
N PRO A 524 47.75 18.73 0.68
CA PRO A 524 46.38 19.26 0.71
C PRO A 524 46.10 20.36 -0.32
N ALA A 525 47.11 21.11 -0.77
CA ALA A 525 46.96 22.14 -1.81
C ALA A 525 46.57 21.55 -3.18
N PHE A 526 46.82 20.26 -3.40
CA PHE A 526 46.52 19.53 -4.62
C PHE A 526 45.20 18.72 -4.56
N TYR A 527 44.41 18.85 -3.48
CA TYR A 527 43.02 18.38 -3.46
C TYR A 527 42.11 19.31 -4.30
N ARG A 528 42.41 19.41 -5.58
CA ARG A 528 41.77 20.28 -6.57
C ARG A 528 41.72 19.59 -7.92
N ILE A 529 40.85 20.06 -8.80
CA ILE A 529 40.73 19.54 -10.16
C ILE A 529 41.95 20.03 -10.96
N PRO A 530 42.69 19.14 -11.66
CA PRO A 530 43.75 19.56 -12.56
C PRO A 530 43.24 20.47 -13.68
N ASP A 531 44.11 21.33 -14.21
CA ASP A 531 43.74 22.26 -15.28
C ASP A 531 43.87 21.64 -16.69
N SER A 532 44.47 20.44 -16.80
CA SER A 532 44.69 19.74 -18.08
C SER A 532 43.73 18.55 -18.26
N ARG A 533 43.03 18.52 -19.40
CA ARG A 533 42.19 17.38 -19.83
C ARG A 533 43.00 16.08 -19.94
N GLN A 534 44.23 16.17 -20.44
CA GLN A 534 45.10 14.99 -20.63
C GLN A 534 45.49 14.37 -19.29
N GLU A 535 45.79 15.20 -18.30
CA GLU A 535 46.15 14.76 -16.95
C GLU A 535 44.95 14.09 -16.26
N ILE A 536 43.76 14.68 -16.36
CA ILE A 536 42.52 14.08 -15.83
C ILE A 536 42.23 12.73 -16.49
N ALA A 537 42.33 12.65 -17.81
CA ALA A 537 42.11 11.41 -18.55
C ALA A 537 43.12 10.32 -18.14
N GLN A 538 44.39 10.70 -17.95
CA GLN A 538 45.43 9.79 -17.47
C GLN A 538 45.15 9.32 -16.03
N TYR A 539 44.73 10.21 -15.13
CA TYR A 539 44.36 9.85 -13.76
C TYR A 539 43.21 8.86 -13.72
N LEU A 540 42.14 9.11 -14.48
CA LEU A 540 41.00 8.18 -14.55
C LEU A 540 41.42 6.82 -15.11
N LEU A 541 42.25 6.78 -16.17
CA LEU A 541 42.75 5.54 -16.75
C LEU A 541 43.64 4.75 -15.76
N GLN A 542 44.60 5.42 -15.13
CA GLN A 542 45.50 4.77 -14.16
C GLN A 542 44.72 4.21 -12.97
N TYR A 543 43.75 4.98 -12.46
CA TYR A 543 42.90 4.51 -11.39
C TYR A 543 42.08 3.29 -11.82
N GLU A 544 41.43 3.33 -12.98
CA GLU A 544 40.65 2.21 -13.51
C GLU A 544 41.51 0.93 -13.71
N LEU A 545 42.77 1.08 -14.15
CA LEU A 545 43.73 -0.03 -14.27
C LEU A 545 44.23 -0.55 -12.91
N SER A 546 44.23 0.27 -11.87
CA SER A 546 44.65 -0.10 -10.51
C SER A 546 43.55 -0.79 -9.70
N LEU A 547 42.29 -0.69 -10.13
CA LEU A 547 41.17 -1.24 -9.40
C LEU A 547 41.10 -2.77 -9.55
N PRO A 548 40.75 -3.49 -8.48
CA PRO A 548 40.58 -4.94 -8.55
C PRO A 548 39.40 -5.33 -9.44
N GLN A 549 39.39 -6.59 -9.89
CA GLN A 549 38.31 -7.13 -10.71
C GLN A 549 36.94 -6.91 -10.03
N GLY A 550 35.99 -6.29 -10.74
CA GLY A 550 34.65 -5.96 -10.22
C GLY A 550 34.52 -4.57 -9.60
N ALA A 551 35.61 -3.81 -9.46
CA ALA A 551 35.60 -2.42 -9.00
C ALA A 551 35.84 -1.44 -10.17
N ASP A 552 34.92 -1.37 -11.14
CA ASP A 552 35.02 -0.39 -12.24
C ASP A 552 34.45 0.98 -11.84
N LEU A 553 34.57 1.97 -12.74
CA LEU A 553 33.97 3.29 -12.58
C LEU A 553 32.57 3.39 -13.19
N ASN A 554 32.01 2.31 -13.74
CA ASN A 554 30.73 2.31 -14.47
C ASN A 554 29.52 2.54 -13.57
N TYR A 555 29.72 2.61 -12.25
CA TYR A 555 28.71 3.07 -11.28
C TYR A 555 28.65 4.60 -11.15
N LEU A 556 29.68 5.34 -11.59
CA LEU A 556 29.77 6.82 -11.58
C LEU A 556 29.94 7.42 -12.97
N ILE A 557 30.43 6.67 -13.94
CA ILE A 557 30.71 7.13 -15.31
C ILE A 557 29.93 6.23 -16.26
N ARG A 558 29.25 6.83 -17.24
CA ARG A 558 28.56 6.05 -18.28
C ARG A 558 29.60 5.30 -19.14
N PHE A 559 29.24 4.13 -19.69
CA PHE A 559 30.18 3.30 -20.46
C PHE A 559 30.87 4.04 -21.63
N ASP A 560 30.15 4.94 -22.31
CA ASP A 560 30.66 5.77 -23.41
C ASP A 560 31.35 7.06 -22.95
N ARG A 561 31.49 7.25 -21.62
CA ARG A 561 32.10 8.39 -20.96
C ARG A 561 31.49 9.75 -21.38
N SER A 562 30.22 9.73 -21.80
CA SER A 562 29.48 10.94 -22.20
C SER A 562 28.75 11.62 -21.05
N GLU A 563 28.54 10.92 -19.93
CA GLU A 563 27.86 11.42 -18.73
C GLU A 563 28.56 10.92 -17.46
N SER A 564 28.44 11.68 -16.37
CA SER A 564 28.83 11.21 -15.03
C SER A 564 27.69 11.38 -14.02
N ARG A 565 27.58 10.42 -13.11
CA ARG A 565 26.58 10.35 -12.06
C ARG A 565 27.07 11.08 -10.81
N VAL A 566 26.25 11.98 -10.31
CA VAL A 566 26.35 12.51 -8.95
C VAL A 566 25.36 11.74 -8.08
N ARG A 567 25.88 10.96 -7.14
CA ARG A 567 25.08 10.17 -6.18
C ARG A 567 24.96 10.93 -4.87
N VAL A 568 23.73 11.17 -4.43
CA VAL A 568 23.41 11.94 -3.23
C VAL A 568 22.73 11.02 -2.23
N ALA A 569 23.41 10.65 -1.15
CA ALA A 569 22.80 9.92 -0.05
C ALA A 569 22.06 10.90 0.88
N VAL A 570 20.89 10.49 1.36
CA VAL A 570 20.04 11.29 2.24
C VAL A 570 19.72 10.55 3.53
N GLY A 571 19.89 11.22 4.66
CA GLY A 571 19.61 10.72 6.02
C GLY A 571 18.14 10.76 6.40
N THR A 572 17.23 10.66 5.41
CA THR A 572 15.79 10.67 5.64
C THR A 572 15.07 9.72 4.70
N SER A 573 14.00 9.12 5.20
CA SER A 573 13.07 8.28 4.42
C SER A 573 11.80 9.01 4.01
N SER A 574 11.63 10.29 4.39
CA SER A 574 10.43 11.07 4.06
C SER A 574 10.40 11.43 2.58
N GLY A 575 9.36 10.98 1.87
CA GLY A 575 9.16 11.28 0.47
C GLY A 575 9.11 12.79 0.18
N GLN A 576 8.45 13.58 1.02
CA GLN A 576 8.37 15.04 0.84
C GLN A 576 9.75 15.72 0.86
N LYS A 577 10.62 15.34 1.80
CA LYS A 577 11.97 15.89 1.90
C LYS A 577 12.81 15.52 0.68
N ILE A 578 12.67 14.29 0.19
CA ILE A 578 13.37 13.80 -0.99
C ILE A 578 12.91 14.52 -2.26
N ILE A 579 11.60 14.75 -2.42
CA ILE A 579 11.05 15.56 -3.51
C ILE A 579 11.56 17.00 -3.43
N ALA A 580 11.51 17.62 -2.26
CA ALA A 580 11.97 19.00 -2.07
C ALA A 580 13.47 19.16 -2.38
N LEU A 581 14.29 18.17 -2.00
CA LEU A 581 15.70 18.13 -2.38
C LEU A 581 15.85 18.11 -3.91
N ASP A 582 15.13 17.23 -4.59
CA ASP A 582 15.20 17.10 -6.04
C ASP A 582 14.73 18.35 -6.77
N GLU A 583 13.60 18.92 -6.37
CA GLU A 583 13.10 20.19 -6.92
C GLU A 583 14.12 21.32 -6.75
N SER A 584 14.76 21.42 -5.58
CA SER A 584 15.78 22.43 -5.33
C SER A 584 17.03 22.21 -6.19
N ALA A 585 17.43 20.95 -6.41
CA ALA A 585 18.57 20.60 -7.25
C ALA A 585 18.29 20.91 -8.73
N GLN A 586 17.10 20.60 -9.23
CA GLN A 586 16.67 20.97 -10.57
C GLN A 586 16.63 22.49 -10.77
N GLN A 587 16.15 23.25 -9.79
CA GLN A 587 16.16 24.72 -9.84
C GLN A 587 17.60 25.27 -9.87
N TRP A 588 18.49 24.69 -9.06
CA TRP A 588 19.89 25.08 -9.07
C TRP A 588 20.56 24.80 -10.42
N LEU A 589 20.34 23.61 -11.00
CA LEU A 589 20.88 23.25 -12.32
C LEU A 589 20.36 24.18 -13.42
N LYS A 590 19.07 24.55 -13.39
CA LYS A 590 18.49 25.52 -14.34
C LYS A 590 19.14 26.90 -14.24
N ALA A 591 19.50 27.34 -13.04
CA ALA A 591 20.08 28.65 -12.81
C ALA A 591 21.60 28.72 -13.04
N ASN A 592 22.32 27.61 -12.79
CA ASN A 592 23.79 27.64 -12.71
C ASN A 592 24.50 26.73 -13.70
N ALA A 593 23.79 25.79 -14.36
CA ALA A 593 24.40 24.80 -15.24
C ALA A 593 23.96 24.95 -16.70
N PRO A 594 24.79 24.52 -17.67
CA PRO A 594 24.42 24.48 -19.09
C PRO A 594 23.13 23.69 -19.32
N LYS A 595 22.37 24.02 -20.38
CA LYS A 595 21.12 23.33 -20.72
C LYS A 595 21.25 21.80 -20.78
N ALA A 596 22.40 21.30 -21.24
CA ALA A 596 22.67 19.86 -21.30
C ALA A 596 22.69 19.17 -19.92
N MET A 597 23.06 19.90 -18.85
CA MET A 597 23.10 19.39 -17.47
C MET A 597 21.80 19.60 -16.69
N GLN A 598 20.77 20.17 -17.32
CA GLN A 598 19.47 20.39 -16.67
C GLN A 598 18.67 19.10 -16.65
N VAL A 599 19.00 18.23 -15.70
CA VAL A 599 18.41 16.90 -15.54
C VAL A 599 17.54 16.82 -14.29
N GLN A 600 16.69 15.79 -14.24
CA GLN A 600 15.93 15.43 -13.06
C GLN A 600 16.67 14.35 -12.26
N GLY A 601 16.48 14.33 -10.95
CA GLY A 601 16.97 13.24 -10.11
C GLY A 601 16.24 11.94 -10.40
N SER A 602 16.93 10.84 -10.17
CA SER A 602 16.42 9.49 -10.36
C SER A 602 16.85 8.58 -9.23
N SER A 603 15.88 7.91 -8.60
CA SER A 603 16.11 6.87 -7.61
C SER A 603 14.81 6.13 -7.31
N LEU A 604 14.95 4.95 -6.71
CA LEU A 604 13.81 4.20 -6.18
C LEU A 604 13.00 5.03 -5.17
N ASN A 605 13.68 5.77 -4.29
CA ASN A 605 13.02 6.62 -3.30
C ASN A 605 12.21 7.74 -3.95
N LEU A 606 12.71 8.38 -5.01
CA LEU A 606 11.97 9.40 -5.75
C LEU A 606 10.76 8.82 -6.48
N MET A 607 10.86 7.59 -7.01
CA MET A 607 9.72 6.90 -7.62
C MET A 607 8.57 6.76 -6.61
N PHE A 608 8.84 6.17 -5.45
CA PHE A 608 7.83 5.99 -4.40
C PHE A 608 7.37 7.29 -3.76
N ALA A 609 8.24 8.27 -3.56
CA ALA A 609 7.85 9.57 -3.00
C ALA A 609 6.76 10.27 -3.83
N ASN A 610 6.78 10.08 -5.16
CA ASN A 610 5.82 10.70 -6.07
C ASN A 610 4.56 9.84 -6.33
N ILE A 611 4.51 8.59 -5.87
CA ILE A 611 3.41 7.69 -6.22
C ILE A 611 2.11 8.04 -5.49
N GLY A 612 2.16 8.37 -4.19
CA GLY A 612 0.95 8.71 -3.44
C GLY A 612 0.35 10.03 -3.89
N ALA A 613 1.16 11.02 -4.24
CA ALA A 613 0.66 12.30 -4.74
C ALA A 613 -0.08 12.16 -6.08
N ARG A 614 0.39 11.28 -6.98
CA ARG A 614 -0.35 10.97 -8.21
C ARG A 614 -1.59 10.13 -7.95
N SER A 615 -1.46 9.12 -7.10
CA SER A 615 -2.55 8.22 -6.74
C SER A 615 -3.70 8.97 -6.10
N ILE A 616 -3.44 9.86 -5.13
CA ILE A 616 -4.50 10.60 -4.44
C ILE A 616 -5.21 11.59 -5.38
N ASN A 617 -4.50 12.25 -6.29
CA ASN A 617 -5.09 13.18 -7.25
C ASN A 617 -6.03 12.45 -8.22
N GLY A 618 -5.59 11.31 -8.76
CA GLY A 618 -6.41 10.46 -9.63
C GLY A 618 -7.62 9.88 -8.88
N MET A 619 -7.39 9.35 -7.68
CA MET A 619 -8.44 8.72 -6.87
C MET A 619 -9.48 9.71 -6.34
N PHE A 620 -9.08 10.92 -5.93
CA PHE A 620 -10.02 11.94 -5.47
C PHE A 620 -10.98 12.35 -6.60
N GLY A 621 -10.45 12.55 -7.82
CA GLY A 621 -11.26 12.82 -9.00
C GLY A 621 -12.20 11.67 -9.35
N GLY A 622 -11.69 10.44 -9.35
CA GLY A 622 -12.48 9.23 -9.60
C GLY A 622 -13.60 9.02 -8.58
N MET A 623 -13.31 9.20 -7.29
CA MET A 623 -14.29 9.12 -6.20
C MET A 623 -15.41 10.16 -6.36
N LEU A 624 -15.08 11.43 -6.59
CA LEU A 624 -16.08 12.48 -6.80
C LEU A 624 -16.95 12.19 -8.04
N GLY A 625 -16.34 11.76 -9.14
CA GLY A 625 -17.04 11.38 -10.36
C GLY A 625 -18.05 10.25 -10.11
N SER A 626 -17.64 9.21 -9.38
CA SER A 626 -18.52 8.08 -9.03
C SER A 626 -19.63 8.47 -8.06
N LEU A 627 -19.35 9.26 -7.02
CA LEU A 627 -20.37 9.82 -6.12
C LEU A 627 -21.44 10.60 -6.88
N MET A 628 -21.02 11.42 -7.84
CA MET A 628 -21.94 12.18 -8.69
C MET A 628 -22.78 11.26 -9.59
N ALA A 629 -22.15 10.27 -10.23
CA ALA A 629 -22.83 9.33 -11.11
C ALA A 629 -23.86 8.48 -10.36
N GLU A 630 -23.50 7.98 -9.18
CA GLU A 630 -24.35 7.18 -8.31
C GLU A 630 -25.51 8.02 -7.74
N SER A 631 -25.24 9.23 -7.26
CA SER A 631 -26.29 10.16 -6.82
C SER A 631 -27.28 10.47 -7.96
N LEU A 632 -26.79 10.70 -9.18
CA LEU A 632 -27.63 10.88 -10.36
C LEU A 632 -28.46 9.62 -10.66
N PHE A 633 -27.87 8.44 -10.53
CA PHE A 633 -28.58 7.18 -10.69
C PHE A 633 -29.72 7.03 -9.69
N VAL A 634 -29.47 7.29 -8.40
CA VAL A 634 -30.50 7.29 -7.33
C VAL A 634 -31.62 8.29 -7.67
N MET A 635 -31.28 9.50 -8.14
CA MET A 635 -32.28 10.48 -8.58
C MET A 635 -33.16 9.95 -9.72
N LEU A 636 -32.57 9.25 -10.68
CA LEU A 636 -33.28 8.71 -11.85
C LEU A 636 -34.15 7.51 -11.51
N VAL A 637 -33.63 6.55 -10.73
CA VAL A 637 -34.32 5.30 -10.36
C VAL A 637 -35.50 5.59 -9.45
N PHE A 638 -35.27 6.35 -8.38
CA PHE A 638 -36.33 6.64 -7.41
C PHE A 638 -37.19 7.84 -7.79
N ARG A 639 -36.81 8.59 -8.84
CA ARG A 639 -37.49 9.81 -9.30
C ARG A 639 -37.64 10.86 -8.19
N ALA A 640 -36.68 10.89 -7.26
CA ALA A 640 -36.71 11.71 -6.06
C ALA A 640 -35.46 12.58 -5.97
N PHE A 641 -35.45 13.70 -6.71
CA PHE A 641 -34.26 14.58 -6.85
C PHE A 641 -33.69 15.05 -5.51
N ARG A 642 -34.55 15.42 -4.55
CA ARG A 642 -34.12 15.87 -3.22
C ARG A 642 -33.46 14.74 -2.41
N LEU A 643 -33.91 13.50 -2.58
CA LEU A 643 -33.36 12.34 -1.88
C LEU A 643 -32.03 11.87 -2.51
N GLY A 644 -31.88 12.03 -3.82
CA GLY A 644 -30.58 11.79 -4.44
C GLY A 644 -29.50 12.81 -4.01
N LEU A 645 -29.88 14.06 -3.74
CA LEU A 645 -28.94 15.05 -3.19
C LEU A 645 -28.52 14.71 -1.76
N THR A 646 -29.43 14.19 -0.95
CA THR A 646 -29.09 13.71 0.40
C THR A 646 -28.21 12.47 0.36
N SER A 647 -28.31 11.62 -0.68
CA SER A 647 -27.38 10.50 -0.89
C SER A 647 -25.95 11.00 -1.07
N PHE A 648 -25.75 11.99 -1.95
CA PHE A 648 -24.43 12.61 -2.15
C PHE A 648 -23.82 13.14 -0.84
N ILE A 649 -24.61 13.88 -0.06
CA ILE A 649 -24.17 14.46 1.21
C ILE A 649 -23.89 13.37 2.25
N GLY A 650 -24.80 12.39 2.37
CA GLY A 650 -24.71 11.26 3.28
C GLY A 650 -23.47 10.40 3.03
N ASN A 651 -23.05 10.27 1.77
CA ASN A 651 -21.86 9.49 1.40
C ASN A 651 -20.56 10.30 1.49
N LEU A 652 -20.58 11.61 1.19
CA LEU A 652 -19.38 12.45 1.24
C LEU A 652 -18.92 12.76 2.68
N ILE A 653 -19.86 12.97 3.60
CA ILE A 653 -19.56 13.35 4.99
C ILE A 653 -18.73 12.28 5.73
N PRO A 654 -19.09 10.98 5.72
CA PRO A 654 -18.31 9.94 6.38
C PRO A 654 -16.87 9.87 5.90
N ILE A 655 -16.65 10.03 4.60
CA ILE A 655 -15.30 10.02 4.00
C ILE A 655 -14.49 11.21 4.54
N GLY A 656 -15.04 12.43 4.46
CA GLY A 656 -14.38 13.63 4.98
C GLY A 656 -14.07 13.53 6.48
N ALA A 657 -15.02 13.03 7.27
CA ALA A 657 -14.86 12.86 8.71
C ALA A 657 -13.85 11.75 9.07
N ALA A 658 -13.79 10.66 8.31
CA ALA A 658 -12.80 9.58 8.52
C ALA A 658 -11.37 10.04 8.21
N PHE A 659 -11.17 10.77 7.12
CA PHE A 659 -9.88 11.41 6.85
C PHE A 659 -9.56 12.53 7.86
N GLY A 660 -10.59 13.18 8.40
CA GLY A 660 -10.45 14.11 9.52
C GLY A 660 -9.96 13.44 10.81
N PHE A 661 -10.55 12.30 11.15
CA PHE A 661 -10.09 11.44 12.24
C PHE A 661 -8.64 10.98 12.03
N TRP A 662 -8.28 10.61 10.80
CA TRP A 662 -6.90 10.28 10.45
C TRP A 662 -5.92 11.45 10.67
N GLY A 663 -6.35 12.68 10.35
CA GLY A 663 -5.60 13.90 10.60
C GLY A 663 -5.34 14.21 12.07
N ILE A 664 -6.15 13.65 12.99
CA ILE A 664 -5.91 13.72 14.43
C ILE A 664 -4.92 12.62 14.87
N LEU A 665 -5.03 11.41 14.32
CA LEU A 665 -4.23 10.27 14.75
C LEU A 665 -2.79 10.29 14.23
N ASN A 666 -2.59 10.60 12.95
CA ASN A 666 -1.28 10.48 12.28
C ASN A 666 -1.03 11.61 11.30
N GLY A 667 -2.01 11.92 10.44
CA GLY A 667 -1.90 12.96 9.42
C GLY A 667 -1.03 12.63 8.21
N ASN A 668 -0.24 11.54 8.19
CA ASN A 668 0.47 11.13 6.97
C ASN A 668 -0.41 10.23 6.10
N ILE A 669 -0.60 10.59 4.84
CA ILE A 669 -1.28 9.77 3.84
C ILE A 669 -0.22 9.06 3.01
N ASP A 670 -0.20 7.73 3.09
CA ASP A 670 0.57 6.84 2.24
C ASP A 670 -0.27 6.36 1.04
N VAL A 671 0.38 5.69 0.08
CA VAL A 671 -0.27 5.13 -1.11
C VAL A 671 -1.41 4.16 -0.78
N GLY A 672 -1.36 3.45 0.35
CA GLY A 672 -2.41 2.52 0.78
C GLY A 672 -3.66 3.25 1.23
N LEU A 673 -3.51 4.37 1.94
CA LEU A 673 -4.61 5.24 2.32
C LEU A 673 -5.30 5.90 1.13
N THR A 674 -4.62 6.06 -0.01
CA THR A 674 -5.31 6.52 -1.23
C THR A 674 -6.42 5.55 -1.63
N VAL A 675 -6.17 4.23 -1.52
CA VAL A 675 -7.14 3.17 -1.81
C VAL A 675 -8.42 3.32 -0.97
N VAL A 676 -8.29 3.79 0.27
CA VAL A 676 -9.43 3.98 1.18
C VAL A 676 -10.48 4.93 0.62
N LEU A 677 -10.12 5.89 -0.24
CA LEU A 677 -11.10 6.75 -0.92
C LEU A 677 -12.06 5.92 -1.80
N GLY A 678 -11.54 4.93 -2.52
CA GLY A 678 -12.34 4.01 -3.34
C GLY A 678 -13.14 3.04 -2.48
N ILE A 679 -12.52 2.42 -1.46
CA ILE A 679 -13.20 1.48 -0.55
C ILE A 679 -14.34 2.18 0.20
N SER A 680 -14.06 3.35 0.77
CA SER A 680 -15.00 4.10 1.59
C SER A 680 -16.23 4.49 0.78
N PHE A 681 -16.05 4.95 -0.45
CA PHE A 681 -17.18 5.20 -1.34
C PHE A 681 -18.03 3.93 -1.56
N SER A 682 -17.40 2.82 -1.96
CA SER A 682 -18.12 1.58 -2.28
C SER A 682 -18.93 1.01 -1.11
N VAL A 683 -18.42 1.14 0.12
CA VAL A 683 -19.06 0.56 1.30
C VAL A 683 -20.18 1.44 1.85
N VAL A 684 -20.01 2.77 1.84
CA VAL A 684 -20.95 3.71 2.48
C VAL A 684 -22.26 3.86 1.69
N VAL A 685 -22.20 3.69 0.37
CA VAL A 685 -23.36 3.85 -0.52
C VAL A 685 -24.46 2.82 -0.28
N ASP A 686 -24.10 1.60 0.10
CA ASP A 686 -25.00 0.45 0.20
C ASP A 686 -26.15 0.70 1.20
N ASP A 687 -25.79 1.06 2.43
CA ASP A 687 -26.71 1.32 3.54
C ASP A 687 -27.70 2.46 3.21
N THR A 688 -27.19 3.53 2.58
CA THR A 688 -28.00 4.66 2.11
C THR A 688 -29.04 4.24 1.07
N ILE A 689 -28.65 3.44 0.06
CA ILE A 689 -29.57 2.99 -1.01
C ILE A 689 -30.67 2.11 -0.42
N HIS A 690 -30.33 1.17 0.48
CA HIS A 690 -31.31 0.30 1.12
C HIS A 690 -32.33 1.09 1.95
N PHE A 691 -31.87 2.11 2.69
CA PHE A 691 -32.75 2.98 3.48
C PHE A 691 -33.66 3.82 2.57
N ILE A 692 -33.12 4.45 1.53
CA ILE A 692 -33.89 5.24 0.53
C ILE A 692 -34.94 4.36 -0.14
N ALA A 693 -34.60 3.12 -0.52
CA ALA A 693 -35.52 2.22 -1.21
C ALA A 693 -36.76 1.89 -0.35
N LYS A 694 -36.58 1.60 0.95
CA LYS A 694 -37.72 1.33 1.84
C LYS A 694 -38.50 2.61 2.18
N TYR A 695 -37.82 3.73 2.38
CA TYR A 695 -38.46 5.02 2.57
C TYR A 695 -39.35 5.37 1.36
N GLU A 696 -38.83 5.28 0.14
CA GLU A 696 -39.60 5.56 -1.08
C GLU A 696 -40.74 4.59 -1.31
N ARG A 697 -40.57 3.30 -1.00
CA ARG A 697 -41.67 2.33 -1.04
C ARG A 697 -42.81 2.74 -0.10
N ALA A 698 -42.49 3.13 1.14
CA ALA A 698 -43.50 3.61 2.08
C ALA A 698 -44.22 4.88 1.58
N ARG A 699 -43.49 5.81 0.97
CA ARG A 699 -44.05 7.06 0.44
C ARG A 699 -44.90 6.86 -0.81
N GLN A 700 -44.43 6.06 -1.77
CA GLN A 700 -45.04 5.93 -3.08
C GLN A 700 -46.08 4.80 -3.18
N VAL A 701 -45.83 3.67 -2.53
CA VAL A 701 -46.68 2.46 -2.62
C VAL A 701 -47.67 2.40 -1.47
N GLU A 702 -47.22 2.68 -0.24
CA GLU A 702 -48.08 2.59 0.95
C GLU A 702 -48.76 3.93 1.33
N GLY A 703 -48.40 5.03 0.66
CA GLY A 703 -49.00 6.34 0.90
C GLY A 703 -48.72 6.93 2.29
N LYS A 704 -47.66 6.47 2.97
CA LYS A 704 -47.31 6.94 4.32
C LYS A 704 -46.77 8.37 4.31
N ASP A 705 -46.94 9.11 5.40
CA ASP A 705 -46.30 10.41 5.58
C ASP A 705 -44.77 10.26 5.83
N PRO A 706 -43.97 11.34 5.83
CA PRO A 706 -42.53 11.23 6.06
C PRO A 706 -42.13 10.56 7.38
N ALA A 707 -42.87 10.79 8.47
CA ALA A 707 -42.57 10.24 9.79
C ALA A 707 -42.82 8.72 9.81
N ASP A 708 -43.96 8.29 9.28
CA ASP A 708 -44.33 6.88 9.16
C ASP A 708 -43.46 6.14 8.14
N ALA A 709 -42.99 6.82 7.09
CA ALA A 709 -42.01 6.27 6.16
C ALA A 709 -40.64 6.05 6.81
N VAL A 710 -40.18 6.95 7.69
CA VAL A 710 -38.96 6.74 8.49
C VAL A 710 -39.13 5.55 9.43
N ARG A 711 -40.27 5.45 10.15
CA ARG A 711 -40.56 4.28 11.00
C ARG A 711 -40.52 2.98 10.22
N TYR A 712 -41.14 2.97 9.04
CA TYR A 712 -41.15 1.82 8.15
C TYR A 712 -39.73 1.44 7.68
N ALA A 713 -38.92 2.40 7.26
CA ALA A 713 -37.55 2.13 6.84
C ALA A 713 -36.73 1.48 7.96
N PHE A 714 -36.82 2.02 9.19
CA PHE A 714 -36.12 1.46 10.34
C PHE A 714 -36.57 0.04 10.70
N SER A 715 -37.88 -0.25 10.69
CA SER A 715 -38.38 -1.58 11.05
C SER A 715 -38.02 -2.66 10.03
N HIS A 716 -37.72 -2.29 8.78
CA HIS A 716 -37.38 -3.24 7.72
C HIS A 716 -35.88 -3.35 7.44
N VAL A 717 -35.08 -2.29 7.62
CA VAL A 717 -33.65 -2.30 7.28
C VAL A 717 -32.73 -2.07 8.48
N GLY A 718 -33.21 -1.45 9.57
CA GLY A 718 -32.34 -0.99 10.66
C GLY A 718 -31.47 -2.09 11.30
N PHE A 719 -31.99 -3.31 11.45
CA PHE A 719 -31.19 -4.45 11.93
C PHE A 719 -30.13 -4.89 10.91
N ALA A 720 -30.47 -4.90 9.63
CA ALA A 720 -29.53 -5.22 8.57
C ALA A 720 -28.36 -4.23 8.60
N LEU A 721 -28.60 -2.91 8.56
CA LEU A 721 -27.57 -1.86 8.60
C LEU A 721 -26.60 -2.02 9.79
N LEU A 722 -27.15 -2.25 10.99
CA LEU A 722 -26.33 -2.45 12.20
C LEU A 722 -25.48 -3.72 12.11
N SER A 723 -26.06 -4.80 11.59
CA SER A 723 -25.36 -6.09 11.49
C SER A 723 -24.32 -6.11 10.38
N THR A 724 -24.60 -5.54 9.22
CA THR A 724 -23.64 -5.38 8.11
C THR A 724 -22.48 -4.51 8.56
N THR A 725 -22.76 -3.33 9.13
CA THR A 725 -21.72 -2.46 9.70
C THR A 725 -20.86 -3.19 10.74
N ALA A 726 -21.47 -3.95 11.66
CA ALA A 726 -20.71 -4.68 12.67
C ALA A 726 -19.79 -5.74 12.04
N VAL A 727 -20.28 -6.50 11.07
CA VAL A 727 -19.51 -7.51 10.34
C VAL A 727 -18.37 -6.86 9.54
N LEU A 728 -18.66 -5.82 8.77
CA LEU A 728 -17.66 -5.08 7.99
C LEU A 728 -16.61 -4.44 8.91
N GLY A 729 -17.04 -3.70 9.93
CA GLY A 729 -16.17 -2.97 10.85
C GLY A 729 -15.23 -3.89 11.63
N THR A 730 -15.74 -5.01 12.15
CA THR A 730 -14.90 -6.02 12.83
C THR A 730 -14.01 -6.80 11.86
N GLY A 731 -14.46 -7.03 10.63
CA GLY A 731 -13.67 -7.62 9.56
C GLY A 731 -12.42 -6.79 9.25
N TYR A 732 -12.60 -5.49 9.01
CA TYR A 732 -11.47 -4.57 8.81
C TYR A 732 -10.64 -4.37 10.09
N ALA A 733 -11.24 -4.41 11.28
CA ALA A 733 -10.48 -4.28 12.54
C ALA A 733 -9.41 -5.39 12.71
N TRP A 734 -9.64 -6.60 12.18
CA TRP A 734 -8.62 -7.65 12.18
C TRP A 734 -7.41 -7.30 11.32
N LEU A 735 -7.61 -6.64 10.18
CA LEU A 735 -6.52 -6.18 9.32
C LEU A 735 -5.64 -5.11 9.99
N ALA A 736 -6.17 -4.40 10.98
CA ALA A 736 -5.38 -3.47 11.79
C ALA A 736 -4.31 -4.16 12.67
N ASN A 737 -4.32 -5.50 12.74
CA ASN A 737 -3.28 -6.31 13.41
C ASN A 737 -2.22 -6.88 12.44
N SER A 738 -2.24 -6.45 11.17
CA SER A 738 -1.21 -6.81 10.19
C SER A 738 0.17 -6.32 10.61
N ALA A 739 1.22 -7.07 10.26
CA ALA A 739 2.60 -6.61 10.42
C ALA A 739 3.02 -5.56 9.36
N ILE A 740 2.19 -5.34 8.35
CA ILE A 740 2.37 -4.35 7.29
C ILE A 740 1.57 -3.08 7.65
N GLN A 741 2.27 -1.99 7.91
CA GLN A 741 1.67 -0.72 8.33
C GLN A 741 0.72 -0.15 7.27
N LEU A 742 1.00 -0.39 5.98
CA LEU A 742 0.12 0.00 4.88
C LEU A 742 -1.30 -0.60 5.04
N THR A 743 -1.37 -1.89 5.35
CA THR A 743 -2.61 -2.61 5.64
C THR A 743 -3.25 -2.10 6.93
N VAL A 744 -2.47 -1.83 7.97
CA VAL A 744 -2.96 -1.30 9.25
C VAL A 744 -3.63 0.08 9.06
N ASN A 745 -2.96 1.00 8.38
CA ASN A 745 -3.48 2.35 8.12
C ASN A 745 -4.78 2.28 7.30
N THR A 746 -4.78 1.48 6.24
CA THR A 746 -5.95 1.23 5.38
C THR A 746 -7.13 0.70 6.20
N ALA A 747 -6.87 -0.26 7.08
CA ALA A 747 -7.87 -0.88 7.95
C ALA A 747 -8.47 0.09 8.98
N ILE A 748 -7.62 0.89 9.65
CA ILE A 748 -8.07 1.87 10.65
C ILE A 748 -9.00 2.91 10.02
N VAL A 749 -8.59 3.51 8.90
CA VAL A 749 -9.40 4.55 8.26
C VAL A 749 -10.68 3.96 7.68
N THR A 750 -10.62 2.78 7.05
CA THR A 750 -11.83 2.11 6.54
C THR A 750 -12.81 1.75 7.67
N CYS A 751 -12.32 1.25 8.80
CA CYS A 751 -13.16 0.97 9.97
C CYS A 751 -13.80 2.26 10.52
N ALA A 752 -13.03 3.35 10.60
CA ALA A 752 -13.56 4.65 10.99
C ALA A 752 -14.64 5.14 10.01
N THR A 753 -14.42 5.03 8.69
CA THR A 753 -15.42 5.36 7.67
C THR A 753 -16.71 4.57 7.89
N ILE A 754 -16.62 3.24 8.03
CA ILE A 754 -17.79 2.35 8.22
C ILE A 754 -18.59 2.75 9.47
N LEU A 755 -17.90 3.00 10.59
CA LEU A 755 -18.57 3.39 11.84
C LEU A 755 -19.21 4.78 11.75
N ILE A 756 -18.53 5.74 11.14
CA ILE A 756 -19.06 7.09 10.94
C ILE A 756 -20.25 7.05 9.97
N ALA A 757 -20.17 6.27 8.90
CA ALA A 757 -21.24 6.08 7.94
C ALA A 757 -22.51 5.57 8.59
N LEU A 758 -22.42 4.54 9.44
CA LEU A 758 -23.57 4.07 10.21
C LEU A 758 -24.20 5.19 11.06
N VAL A 759 -23.39 6.03 11.70
CA VAL A 759 -23.92 7.18 12.47
C VAL A 759 -24.64 8.17 11.55
N ILE A 760 -24.10 8.44 10.36
CA ILE A 760 -24.73 9.32 9.39
C ILE A 760 -26.03 8.72 8.85
N ASP A 761 -26.05 7.44 8.49
CA ASP A 761 -27.22 6.78 7.91
C ASP A 761 -28.35 6.58 8.92
N VAL A 762 -28.00 6.34 10.19
CA VAL A 762 -28.98 6.15 11.26
C VAL A 762 -29.49 7.49 11.81
N PHE A 763 -28.66 8.53 11.90
CA PHE A 763 -29.05 9.79 12.55
C PHE A 763 -29.25 10.95 11.57
N LEU A 764 -28.29 11.21 10.67
CA LEU A 764 -28.33 12.38 9.80
C LEU A 764 -29.36 12.21 8.67
N LEU A 765 -29.28 11.09 7.94
CA LEU A 765 -30.04 10.84 6.73
C LEU A 765 -31.57 10.90 6.95
N PRO A 766 -32.15 10.25 7.98
CA PRO A 766 -33.59 10.30 8.21
C PRO A 766 -34.05 11.70 8.64
N CYS A 767 -33.21 12.43 9.39
CA CYS A 767 -33.50 13.82 9.77
C CYS A 767 -33.52 14.74 8.54
N LEU A 768 -32.61 14.53 7.58
CA LEU A 768 -32.61 15.26 6.31
C LEU A 768 -33.90 14.99 5.53
N PHE A 769 -34.37 13.74 5.49
CA PHE A 769 -35.61 13.38 4.79
C PHE A 769 -36.83 14.09 5.38
N LEU A 770 -36.95 14.12 6.71
CA LEU A 770 -38.04 14.81 7.42
C LEU A 770 -38.07 16.32 7.11
N VAL A 771 -36.91 16.94 6.86
CA VAL A 771 -36.81 18.37 6.54
C VAL A 771 -37.03 18.65 5.05
N MET A 772 -36.56 17.77 4.16
CA MET A 772 -36.50 18.01 2.71
C MET A 772 -37.69 17.44 1.92
N ASP A 773 -38.30 16.34 2.37
CA ASP A 773 -39.45 15.72 1.71
C ASP A 773 -40.75 16.45 2.06
N LYS A 774 -41.15 17.36 1.17
CA LYS A 774 -42.40 18.13 1.27
C LYS A 774 -43.53 17.57 0.40
N ARG A 775 -43.41 16.34 -0.13
CA ARG A 775 -44.45 15.74 -0.97
C ARG A 775 -45.70 15.48 -0.13
N GLN A 776 -46.88 15.87 -0.63
CA GLN A 776 -48.15 15.57 0.05
C GLN A 776 -48.50 14.08 -0.14
N VAL A 777 -49.17 13.50 0.86
CA VAL A 777 -49.74 12.15 0.76
C VAL A 777 -50.76 12.17 -0.39
N LYS A 778 -50.62 11.25 -1.37
CA LYS A 778 -51.66 11.06 -2.38
C LYS A 778 -52.87 10.46 -1.67
N ALA A 779 -53.95 11.25 -1.61
CA ALA A 779 -55.23 10.86 -1.02
C ALA A 779 -55.85 9.65 -1.73
#